data_AF-V4KMT8-F1
#
_entry.id   AF-V4KMT8-F1
#
_cell.length_a   1.000
_cell.length_b   1.000
_cell.length_c   1.000
_cell.angle_alpha   90.00
_cell.angle_beta   90.00
_cell.angle_gamma   90.00
#
_symmetry.space_group_name_H-M   'P 1'
#
loop_
_entity.id
_entity.type
_entity.pdbx_description
1 polymer ?
#
loop_
_entity_poly.entity_id
_entity_poly.type
_entity_poly.pdbx_seq_one_letter_code
_entity_poly.pdbx_strand_id
1 'polypeptide(L)'
;MLEKARRTAHFRVIILDGKVYVKKYRKSIQTRDVFTLWGIVQLLRWYPGRLPDLELMFDADDRPTVRSKDFKGRQHPAPPPLFRYCSDDASLDIVFPDWSFWGWAEANIKPWAKSLVAIEDGSKMTQWKDRVAYAYWRGNPHVAPTRRDLLRCNVSAQEDWNTRLYIQDWVRESREGFKNSNLENQCTHRYKIYIEGWAWSVSEKYIMACDSMTLYVRPKFYDFYIRGMMPLQHYWPIRDKSKCTSLKYAVHWGNTHLDQARKIGEEGSRFIREEVKMEYVYDYMFHLMNEYANLLKFKPEIPWGATEITPDSMGCPATGRWRDFMAESMVMFPSEVSPCEMPLPYNPLELREVLERKANLTRQFLLSGSRIKVTPIFSRNTNVNIPKNTLTPPLNYTLQCSLYKNITKQTCPASYPEKADPKDDPETCPDYFRWIHKDLEPWRETGITRETLERASDKAHFRLIIKGGRVYVHQYMKSFQTRDVFTIWGIVQLLRMYPGQVPDLELLFLCHDFPEIWRRDYRPRPGVNVTWPPPPLFHYCGHAGAFDIVFPDWSFWGCLNMHMVRPEINVKEWNKLSEAISEGAKKVKWEERKPYAYWKGNPGVAKLRRDLMKCHDPMVHLYHQNWRREGRIGFRTSNLEDQCTHRYKIYVEGRAWSVSEKYILACDSMTLLIKPFYFDFFTRSLVPMEHYWPIRPREKCSDIIFAVHWGNNNTKKAKTIGRNGSEYVLKNLQMKYVYDYMLYLLQSYGKLMNMNVQVPEGAKEVCSEIMACPINGGRVRQCMGDSLIMFPSVKGACEMPPPFEEDELKKFLEKKKSVEKEVEKWTNEYWEEQKKKHINITR
;
A
#
# COMPACT_ATOMS: atom_id res chain seq x y z
N MET A 1 5.69 -33.97 -16.78
CA MET A 1 4.70 -33.81 -15.68
C MET A 1 3.52 -32.97 -16.13
N LEU A 2 3.75 -31.76 -16.65
CA LEU A 2 2.73 -30.88 -17.21
C LEU A 2 1.81 -31.59 -18.23
N GLU A 3 2.37 -32.35 -19.19
CA GLU A 3 1.58 -33.10 -20.17
C GLU A 3 0.62 -34.13 -19.56
N LYS A 4 0.86 -34.63 -18.34
CA LYS A 4 -0.10 -35.53 -17.67
C LYS A 4 -1.39 -34.81 -17.29
N ALA A 5 -1.33 -33.50 -17.03
CA ALA A 5 -2.51 -32.66 -16.75
C ALA A 5 -3.39 -32.46 -17.99
N ARG A 6 -2.86 -32.67 -19.21
CA ARG A 6 -3.60 -32.49 -20.47
C ARG A 6 -4.88 -33.31 -20.55
N ARG A 7 -4.92 -34.49 -19.91
CA ARG A 7 -6.10 -35.37 -19.92
C ARG A 7 -7.35 -34.70 -19.33
N THR A 8 -7.18 -33.80 -18.36
CA THR A 8 -8.27 -33.10 -17.67
C THR A 8 -8.30 -31.60 -17.97
N ALA A 9 -7.22 -31.01 -18.49
CA ALA A 9 -7.18 -29.62 -18.85
C ALA A 9 -8.16 -29.28 -20.00
N HIS A 10 -8.82 -28.14 -19.87
CA HIS A 10 -9.64 -27.54 -20.92
C HIS A 10 -8.80 -26.74 -21.90
N PHE A 11 -7.79 -26.04 -21.39
CA PHE A 11 -6.86 -25.25 -22.18
C PHE A 11 -5.48 -25.18 -21.52
N ARG A 12 -4.48 -24.90 -22.35
CA ARG A 12 -3.10 -24.61 -21.97
C ARG A 12 -2.83 -23.13 -22.24
N VAL A 13 -2.24 -22.45 -21.27
CA VAL A 13 -1.85 -21.04 -21.38
C VAL A 13 -0.34 -20.96 -21.38
N ILE A 14 0.21 -20.21 -22.32
CA ILE A 14 1.61 -19.91 -22.44
C ILE A 14 1.76 -18.40 -22.36
N ILE A 15 2.55 -17.93 -21.41
CA ILE A 15 3.02 -16.54 -21.39
C ILE A 15 4.45 -16.58 -21.86
N LEU A 16 4.73 -15.88 -22.95
CA LEU A 16 6.08 -15.78 -23.53
C LEU A 16 6.30 -14.33 -23.98
N ASP A 17 7.37 -13.71 -23.48
CA ASP A 17 7.72 -12.33 -23.81
C ASP A 17 6.56 -11.33 -23.58
N GLY A 18 5.78 -11.54 -22.51
CA GLY A 18 4.64 -10.69 -22.16
C GLY A 18 3.41 -10.85 -23.07
N LYS A 19 3.39 -11.87 -23.94
CA LYS A 19 2.24 -12.23 -24.78
C LYS A 19 1.59 -13.51 -24.28
N VAL A 20 0.27 -13.62 -24.47
CA VAL A 20 -0.50 -14.79 -24.06
C VAL A 20 -0.89 -15.62 -25.28
N TYR A 21 -0.53 -16.89 -25.26
CA TYR A 21 -0.95 -17.88 -26.25
C TYR A 21 -1.78 -18.95 -25.58
N VAL A 22 -2.81 -19.42 -26.28
CA VAL A 22 -3.74 -20.41 -25.76
C VAL A 22 -3.90 -21.54 -26.75
N LYS A 23 -3.84 -22.76 -26.23
CA LYS A 23 -4.27 -23.97 -26.94
C LYS A 23 -5.45 -24.58 -26.22
N LYS A 24 -6.61 -24.62 -26.87
CA LYS A 24 -7.81 -25.27 -26.33
C LYS A 24 -7.80 -26.75 -26.68
N TYR A 25 -8.12 -27.60 -25.69
CA TYR A 25 -8.24 -29.04 -25.87
C TYR A 25 -9.69 -29.49 -25.98
N ARG A 26 -10.60 -28.85 -25.24
CA ARG A 26 -12.03 -29.17 -25.23
C ARG A 26 -12.85 -27.96 -24.79
N LYS A 27 -14.15 -27.97 -25.10
CA LYS A 27 -15.08 -26.91 -24.70
C LYS A 27 -15.30 -26.93 -23.19
N SER A 28 -15.33 -25.76 -22.57
CA SER A 28 -15.73 -25.61 -21.17
C SER A 28 -17.24 -25.51 -21.04
N ILE A 29 -17.76 -25.68 -19.82
CA ILE A 29 -19.15 -25.34 -19.50
C ILE A 29 -19.30 -23.83 -19.69
N GLN A 30 -20.25 -23.39 -20.52
CA GLN A 30 -20.50 -21.96 -20.77
C GLN A 30 -19.22 -21.24 -21.24
N THR A 31 -19.09 -19.93 -20.99
CA THR A 31 -17.92 -19.12 -21.36
C THR A 31 -16.90 -18.96 -20.23
N ARG A 32 -16.79 -19.98 -19.37
CA ARG A 32 -15.86 -19.99 -18.23
C ARG A 32 -14.41 -19.87 -18.69
N ASP A 33 -14.02 -20.65 -19.70
CA ASP A 33 -12.70 -20.54 -20.32
C ASP A 33 -12.46 -19.15 -20.90
N VAL A 34 -13.45 -18.57 -21.58
CA VAL A 34 -13.32 -17.24 -22.18
C VAL A 34 -13.05 -16.16 -21.13
N PHE A 35 -13.84 -16.07 -20.06
CA PHE A 35 -13.65 -15.04 -19.03
C PHE A 35 -12.46 -15.29 -18.12
N THR A 36 -12.04 -16.55 -17.91
CA THR A 36 -10.76 -16.84 -17.25
C THR A 36 -9.57 -16.40 -18.09
N LEU A 37 -9.60 -16.66 -19.41
CA LEU A 37 -8.56 -16.17 -20.33
C LEU A 37 -8.56 -14.64 -20.42
N TRP A 38 -9.74 -14.02 -20.45
CA TRP A 38 -9.89 -12.57 -20.40
C TRP A 38 -9.23 -12.00 -19.14
N GLY A 39 -9.46 -12.63 -17.99
CA GLY A 39 -8.84 -12.25 -16.73
C GLY A 39 -7.32 -12.34 -16.73
N ILE A 40 -6.75 -13.38 -17.36
CA ILE A 40 -5.30 -13.50 -17.54
C ILE A 40 -4.78 -12.38 -18.45
N VAL A 41 -5.47 -12.07 -19.55
CA VAL A 41 -5.10 -10.94 -20.42
C VAL A 41 -5.18 -9.61 -19.66
N GLN A 42 -6.21 -9.42 -18.83
CA GLN A 42 -6.34 -8.23 -17.99
C GLN A 42 -5.22 -8.16 -16.94
N LEU A 43 -4.80 -9.29 -16.37
CA LEU A 43 -3.64 -9.35 -15.47
C LEU A 43 -2.36 -8.88 -16.18
N LEU A 44 -2.12 -9.30 -17.42
CA LEU A 44 -0.94 -8.83 -18.18
C LEU A 44 -1.05 -7.34 -18.54
N ARG A 45 -2.26 -6.81 -18.71
CA ARG A 45 -2.47 -5.35 -18.85
C ARG A 45 -2.23 -4.62 -17.55
N TRP A 46 -2.62 -5.21 -16.42
CA TRP A 46 -2.44 -4.67 -15.08
C TRP A 46 -0.96 -4.71 -14.67
N TYR A 47 -0.21 -5.76 -15.05
CA TYR A 47 1.23 -5.91 -14.81
C TYR A 47 2.04 -6.18 -16.09
N PRO A 48 2.18 -5.20 -17.01
CA PRO A 48 2.86 -5.39 -18.29
C PRO A 48 4.32 -5.78 -18.12
N GLY A 49 4.71 -6.90 -18.75
CA GLY A 49 6.10 -7.38 -18.76
C GLY A 49 6.65 -7.83 -17.40
N ARG A 50 5.79 -8.01 -16.39
CA ARG A 50 6.22 -8.40 -15.03
C ARG A 50 5.99 -9.87 -14.69
N LEU A 51 5.17 -10.57 -15.48
CA LEU A 51 5.01 -12.01 -15.36
C LEU A 51 6.15 -12.71 -16.11
N PRO A 52 6.79 -13.72 -15.51
CA PRO A 52 7.81 -14.51 -16.18
C PRO A 52 7.19 -15.35 -17.29
N ASP A 53 8.05 -15.81 -18.19
CA ASP A 53 7.67 -16.85 -19.13
C ASP A 53 7.20 -18.07 -18.34
N LEU A 54 5.97 -18.50 -18.59
CA LEU A 54 5.41 -19.65 -17.91
C LEU A 54 4.42 -20.39 -18.79
N GLU A 55 4.18 -21.63 -18.40
CA GLU A 55 3.22 -22.47 -19.07
C GLU A 55 2.40 -23.28 -18.07
N LEU A 56 1.08 -23.13 -18.14
CA LEU A 56 0.15 -23.79 -17.21
C LEU A 56 -0.98 -24.53 -17.93
N MET A 57 -1.54 -25.51 -17.24
CA MET A 57 -2.71 -26.29 -17.66
C MET A 57 -3.88 -25.93 -16.75
N PHE A 58 -5.04 -25.63 -17.34
CA PHE A 58 -6.21 -25.17 -16.60
C PHE A 58 -7.42 -26.09 -16.83
N ASP A 59 -8.06 -26.51 -15.75
CA ASP A 59 -9.33 -27.23 -15.76
C ASP A 59 -10.48 -26.29 -15.33
N ALA A 60 -11.38 -25.97 -16.27
CA ALA A 60 -12.50 -25.05 -16.05
C ALA A 60 -13.79 -25.73 -15.54
N ASP A 61 -13.72 -27.00 -15.13
CA ASP A 61 -14.83 -27.71 -14.47
C ASP A 61 -14.90 -27.43 -12.95
N ASP A 62 -15.98 -27.88 -12.30
CA ASP A 62 -16.21 -27.62 -10.87
C ASP A 62 -15.38 -28.49 -9.89
N ARG A 63 -15.17 -29.79 -10.12
CA ARG A 63 -14.63 -30.71 -9.07
C ARG A 63 -13.15 -31.04 -9.16
N PRO A 64 -12.33 -30.77 -8.11
CA PRO A 64 -10.90 -31.08 -8.08
C PRO A 64 -10.60 -32.51 -8.57
N THR A 65 -9.54 -32.67 -9.35
CA THR A 65 -9.24 -33.95 -10.03
C THR A 65 -7.95 -34.62 -9.58
N VAL A 66 -7.00 -33.86 -9.02
CA VAL A 66 -5.67 -34.38 -8.65
C VAL A 66 -5.72 -34.89 -7.22
N ARG A 67 -6.14 -36.15 -7.03
CA ARG A 67 -6.31 -36.76 -5.70
C ARG A 67 -4.97 -36.99 -5.02
N SER A 68 -4.80 -36.44 -3.81
CA SER A 68 -3.53 -36.53 -3.06
C SER A 68 -3.10 -37.96 -2.76
N LYS A 69 -4.05 -38.87 -2.52
CA LYS A 69 -3.79 -40.29 -2.25
C LYS A 69 -3.11 -41.03 -3.40
N ASP A 70 -3.28 -40.57 -4.64
CA ASP A 70 -2.70 -41.22 -5.82
C ASP A 70 -1.17 -40.94 -5.92
N PHE A 71 -0.65 -40.04 -5.06
CA PHE A 71 0.72 -39.54 -5.08
C PHE A 71 1.45 -39.66 -3.72
N LYS A 72 0.94 -40.47 -2.77
CA LYS A 72 1.58 -40.70 -1.45
C LYS A 72 2.47 -41.95 -1.46
N GLY A 73 3.79 -41.80 -1.26
CA GLY A 73 4.76 -42.89 -1.04
C GLY A 73 6.08 -42.71 -1.79
N ARG A 74 7.15 -43.43 -1.39
CA ARG A 74 8.54 -43.28 -1.92
C ARG A 74 8.71 -43.62 -3.41
N GLN A 75 7.75 -44.29 -4.03
CA GLN A 75 7.82 -44.76 -5.43
C GLN A 75 6.81 -44.06 -6.37
N HIS A 76 6.07 -43.05 -5.92
CA HIS A 76 5.05 -42.40 -6.75
C HIS A 76 5.61 -41.21 -7.56
N PRO A 77 5.21 -41.05 -8.84
CA PRO A 77 5.57 -39.88 -9.63
C PRO A 77 4.95 -38.60 -9.03
N ALA A 78 5.65 -37.47 -9.10
CA ALA A 78 5.12 -36.20 -8.60
C ALA A 78 3.81 -35.79 -9.32
N PRO A 79 2.88 -35.12 -8.59
CA PRO A 79 1.53 -34.83 -9.07
C PRO A 79 1.55 -33.86 -10.26
N PRO A 80 0.64 -34.01 -11.24
CA PRO A 80 0.52 -33.06 -12.34
C PRO A 80 0.03 -31.70 -11.82
N PRO A 81 0.69 -30.57 -12.16
CA PRO A 81 0.18 -29.26 -11.81
C PRO A 81 -1.04 -28.93 -12.67
N LEU A 82 -2.17 -28.64 -12.01
CA LEU A 82 -3.41 -28.31 -12.69
C LEU A 82 -4.09 -27.14 -11.97
N PHE A 83 -4.29 -26.05 -12.68
CA PHE A 83 -5.00 -24.88 -12.20
C PHE A 83 -6.49 -25.09 -12.28
N ARG A 84 -7.21 -24.55 -11.29
CA ARG A 84 -8.64 -24.76 -11.12
C ARG A 84 -9.23 -23.69 -10.20
N TYR A 85 -10.54 -23.62 -10.15
CA TYR A 85 -11.23 -22.61 -9.34
C TYR A 85 -11.42 -22.97 -7.85
N CYS A 86 -11.24 -24.24 -7.47
CA CYS A 86 -11.25 -24.68 -6.07
C CYS A 86 -10.35 -25.89 -5.84
N SER A 87 -10.13 -26.22 -4.57
CA SER A 87 -9.51 -27.48 -4.13
C SER A 87 -10.14 -27.96 -2.81
N ASP A 88 -9.72 -29.11 -2.31
CA ASP A 88 -10.08 -29.65 -1.00
C ASP A 88 -8.85 -30.29 -0.32
N ASP A 89 -8.96 -30.66 0.95
CA ASP A 89 -7.84 -31.26 1.71
C ASP A 89 -7.40 -32.63 1.15
N ALA A 90 -8.20 -33.23 0.27
CA ALA A 90 -7.91 -34.50 -0.39
C ALA A 90 -7.35 -34.33 -1.80
N SER A 91 -7.20 -33.10 -2.30
CA SER A 91 -6.82 -32.77 -3.67
C SER A 91 -5.61 -31.85 -3.72
N LEU A 92 -4.92 -31.83 -4.85
CA LEU A 92 -3.69 -31.07 -5.07
C LEU A 92 -3.84 -30.03 -6.20
N ASP A 93 -5.06 -29.81 -6.69
CA ASP A 93 -5.38 -28.78 -7.68
C ASP A 93 -4.97 -27.39 -7.15
N ILE A 94 -4.40 -26.57 -8.03
CA ILE A 94 -3.89 -25.23 -7.75
C ILE A 94 -5.04 -24.25 -7.93
N VAL A 95 -5.39 -23.54 -6.85
CA VAL A 95 -6.57 -22.68 -6.85
C VAL A 95 -6.29 -21.35 -7.54
N PHE A 96 -7.21 -20.90 -8.39
CA PHE A 96 -7.18 -19.68 -9.18
C PHE A 96 -8.55 -18.97 -9.10
N PRO A 97 -8.63 -17.63 -9.19
CA PRO A 97 -9.89 -16.92 -9.17
C PRO A 97 -10.86 -17.40 -10.27
N ASP A 98 -12.15 -17.48 -9.93
CA ASP A 98 -13.17 -17.93 -10.87
C ASP A 98 -13.48 -16.90 -11.97
N TRP A 99 -14.09 -17.33 -13.06
CA TRP A 99 -14.36 -16.48 -14.22
C TRP A 99 -15.32 -15.31 -13.92
N SER A 100 -16.20 -15.45 -12.91
CA SER A 100 -17.22 -14.45 -12.62
C SER A 100 -16.66 -13.14 -12.04
N PHE A 101 -15.37 -13.09 -11.69
CA PHE A 101 -14.69 -11.83 -11.36
C PHE A 101 -14.73 -10.83 -12.52
N TRP A 102 -14.67 -11.33 -13.76
CA TRP A 102 -14.76 -10.50 -14.98
C TRP A 102 -16.12 -10.55 -15.66
N GLY A 103 -17.04 -11.37 -15.14
CA GLY A 103 -18.42 -11.45 -15.59
C GLY A 103 -18.87 -12.87 -15.90
N TRP A 104 -20.18 -13.08 -15.84
CA TRP A 104 -20.83 -14.33 -16.19
C TRP A 104 -22.10 -14.01 -17.00
N ALA A 105 -21.87 -13.82 -18.29
CA ALA A 105 -22.88 -13.32 -19.23
C ALA A 105 -24.10 -14.24 -19.30
N GLU A 106 -23.93 -15.56 -19.28
CA GLU A 106 -25.04 -16.53 -19.33
C GLU A 106 -26.03 -16.34 -18.18
N ALA A 107 -25.53 -16.00 -16.98
CA ALA A 107 -26.33 -15.81 -15.78
C ALA A 107 -26.69 -14.33 -15.50
N ASN A 108 -26.31 -13.41 -16.39
CA ASN A 108 -26.44 -11.96 -16.22
C ASN A 108 -25.70 -11.39 -14.99
N ILE A 109 -24.63 -12.04 -14.54
CA ILE A 109 -23.87 -11.56 -13.38
C ILE A 109 -22.75 -10.66 -13.90
N LYS A 110 -22.84 -9.38 -13.56
CA LYS A 110 -21.89 -8.33 -13.95
C LYS A 110 -20.49 -8.60 -13.36
N PRO A 111 -19.44 -7.99 -13.93
CA PRO A 111 -18.10 -8.05 -13.35
C PRO A 111 -18.08 -7.68 -11.87
N TRP A 112 -17.15 -8.27 -11.12
CA TRP A 112 -17.15 -8.20 -9.66
C TRP A 112 -17.08 -6.76 -9.13
N ALA A 113 -16.21 -5.92 -9.69
CA ALA A 113 -16.11 -4.50 -9.31
C ALA A 113 -17.45 -3.75 -9.43
N LYS A 114 -18.27 -4.06 -10.45
CA LYS A 114 -19.61 -3.46 -10.62
C LYS A 114 -20.65 -4.08 -9.70
N SER A 115 -20.62 -5.41 -9.58
CA SER A 115 -21.55 -6.15 -8.72
C SER A 115 -21.38 -5.80 -7.24
N LEU A 116 -20.13 -5.62 -6.77
CA LEU A 116 -19.85 -5.27 -5.38
C LEU A 116 -20.47 -3.92 -4.99
N VAL A 117 -20.29 -2.90 -5.83
CA VAL A 117 -20.92 -1.59 -5.63
C VAL A 117 -22.44 -1.69 -5.64
N ALA A 118 -23.02 -2.39 -6.62
CA ALA A 118 -24.46 -2.56 -6.72
C ALA A 118 -25.08 -3.30 -5.51
N ILE A 119 -24.40 -4.33 -5.00
CA ILE A 119 -24.83 -5.07 -3.81
C ILE A 119 -24.72 -4.21 -2.56
N GLU A 120 -23.65 -3.40 -2.44
CA GLU A 120 -23.51 -2.46 -1.33
C GLU A 120 -24.65 -1.41 -1.33
N ASP A 121 -25.00 -0.88 -2.50
CA ASP A 121 -26.12 0.06 -2.61
C ASP A 121 -27.46 -0.62 -2.32
N GLY A 122 -27.65 -1.85 -2.80
CA GLY A 122 -28.80 -2.70 -2.50
C GLY A 122 -28.93 -3.04 -1.01
N SER A 123 -27.82 -3.28 -0.30
CA SER A 123 -27.81 -3.58 1.13
C SER A 123 -28.31 -2.41 1.97
N LYS A 124 -28.11 -1.17 1.49
CA LYS A 124 -28.55 0.07 2.15
C LYS A 124 -30.03 0.36 1.97
N MET A 125 -30.73 -0.29 1.03
CA MET A 125 -32.16 -0.04 0.76
C MET A 125 -33.09 -0.42 1.91
N THR A 126 -32.72 -1.42 2.72
CA THR A 126 -33.49 -1.83 3.90
C THR A 126 -32.56 -1.88 5.09
N GLN A 127 -32.88 -1.11 6.15
CA GLN A 127 -32.08 -1.14 7.37
C GLN A 127 -31.99 -2.57 7.89
N TRP A 128 -30.82 -2.97 8.40
CA TRP A 128 -30.57 -4.36 8.79
C TRP A 128 -31.62 -4.90 9.78
N LYS A 129 -32.08 -4.06 10.71
CA LYS A 129 -33.12 -4.40 11.69
C LYS A 129 -34.49 -4.65 11.06
N ASP A 130 -34.80 -4.00 9.95
CA ASP A 130 -36.09 -4.13 9.24
C ASP A 130 -36.08 -5.27 8.21
N ARG A 131 -34.90 -5.85 7.96
CA ARG A 131 -34.78 -7.03 7.10
C ARG A 131 -35.55 -8.21 7.69
N VAL A 132 -36.04 -9.05 6.79
CA VAL A 132 -36.80 -10.24 7.13
C VAL A 132 -35.97 -11.15 8.06
N ALA A 133 -36.53 -11.47 9.21
CA ALA A 133 -35.89 -12.20 10.32
C ALA A 133 -35.71 -13.71 10.06
N TYR A 134 -35.68 -14.12 8.80
CA TYR A 134 -35.58 -15.50 8.36
C TYR A 134 -34.26 -15.77 7.65
N ALA A 135 -33.79 -17.01 7.72
CA ALA A 135 -32.70 -17.48 6.88
C ALA A 135 -33.16 -17.70 5.45
N TYR A 136 -32.51 -17.04 4.52
CA TYR A 136 -32.85 -17.09 3.12
C TYR A 136 -31.82 -17.83 2.30
N TRP A 137 -32.30 -18.70 1.43
CA TRP A 137 -31.52 -19.30 0.36
C TRP A 137 -32.34 -19.35 -0.92
N ARG A 138 -31.69 -19.04 -2.04
CA ARG A 138 -32.26 -19.29 -3.36
C ARG A 138 -31.17 -19.87 -4.26
N GLY A 139 -31.45 -21.00 -4.88
CA GLY A 139 -30.47 -21.69 -5.71
C GLY A 139 -31.02 -22.93 -6.37
N ASN A 140 -30.24 -23.51 -7.29
CA ASN A 140 -30.63 -24.74 -7.96
C ASN A 140 -30.31 -25.94 -7.04
N PRO A 141 -31.33 -26.70 -6.56
CA PRO A 141 -31.11 -27.85 -5.69
C PRO A 141 -30.65 -29.09 -6.46
N HIS A 142 -30.87 -29.16 -7.77
CA HIS A 142 -30.64 -30.37 -8.55
C HIS A 142 -29.17 -30.67 -8.81
N VAL A 143 -28.30 -29.67 -8.63
CA VAL A 143 -26.85 -29.76 -8.88
C VAL A 143 -26.08 -30.53 -7.81
N ALA A 144 -26.63 -30.69 -6.59
CA ALA A 144 -25.90 -31.35 -5.51
C ALA A 144 -26.83 -31.99 -4.48
N PRO A 145 -26.52 -33.21 -3.97
CA PRO A 145 -27.30 -33.85 -2.93
C PRO A 145 -27.48 -32.98 -1.67
N THR A 146 -26.44 -32.25 -1.24
CA THR A 146 -26.51 -31.40 -0.05
C THR A 146 -27.52 -30.25 -0.19
N ARG A 147 -27.74 -29.73 -1.42
CA ARG A 147 -28.78 -28.71 -1.68
C ARG A 147 -30.19 -29.29 -1.72
N ARG A 148 -30.35 -30.52 -2.23
CA ARG A 148 -31.64 -31.23 -2.14
C ARG A 148 -31.99 -31.52 -0.68
N ASP A 149 -31.00 -31.92 0.11
CA ASP A 149 -31.14 -32.14 1.55
C ASP A 149 -31.48 -30.84 2.29
N LEU A 150 -30.88 -29.70 1.91
CA LEU A 150 -31.24 -28.38 2.47
C LEU A 150 -32.73 -28.06 2.30
N LEU A 151 -33.36 -28.41 1.19
CA LEU A 151 -34.79 -28.15 0.97
C LEU A 151 -35.70 -28.88 1.97
N ARG A 152 -35.22 -29.94 2.63
CA ARG A 152 -35.97 -30.61 3.72
C ARG A 152 -36.11 -29.73 4.96
N CYS A 153 -35.33 -28.66 5.07
CA CYS A 153 -35.49 -27.67 6.13
C CYS A 153 -36.71 -26.76 5.93
N ASN A 154 -37.34 -26.81 4.75
CA ASN A 154 -38.63 -26.18 4.48
C ASN A 154 -39.74 -27.09 5.02
N VAL A 155 -40.14 -26.85 6.26
CA VAL A 155 -41.12 -27.65 7.02
C VAL A 155 -42.57 -27.30 6.65
N SER A 156 -43.50 -28.17 7.09
CA SER A 156 -44.94 -28.05 6.83
C SER A 156 -45.56 -26.78 7.44
N ALA A 157 -46.79 -26.42 7.05
CA ALA A 157 -47.51 -25.23 7.55
C ALA A 157 -47.70 -25.18 9.09
N GLN A 158 -47.46 -26.29 9.80
CA GLN A 158 -47.63 -26.42 11.26
C GLN A 158 -46.33 -26.20 12.06
N GLU A 159 -45.16 -26.22 11.42
CA GLU A 159 -43.87 -25.90 12.06
C GLU A 159 -43.09 -24.89 11.22
N ASP A 160 -42.60 -23.78 11.78
CA ASP A 160 -41.70 -22.84 11.08
C ASP A 160 -40.28 -22.97 11.63
N TRP A 161 -39.33 -23.38 10.77
CA TRP A 161 -37.90 -23.44 11.11
C TRP A 161 -37.17 -22.13 10.83
N ASN A 162 -37.93 -21.07 10.57
CA ASN A 162 -37.46 -19.72 10.26
C ASN A 162 -36.53 -19.67 9.04
N THR A 163 -36.73 -20.59 8.09
CA THR A 163 -35.97 -20.66 6.83
C THR A 163 -36.90 -20.47 5.64
N ARG A 164 -36.41 -19.80 4.60
CA ARG A 164 -37.11 -19.51 3.36
C ARG A 164 -36.21 -19.95 2.22
N LEU A 165 -36.51 -21.11 1.67
CA LEU A 165 -35.68 -21.81 0.68
C LEU A 165 -36.42 -21.85 -0.65
N TYR A 166 -35.82 -21.26 -1.68
CA TYR A 166 -36.45 -21.13 -2.99
C TYR A 166 -35.61 -21.81 -4.07
N ILE A 167 -36.29 -22.45 -5.01
CA ILE A 167 -35.65 -23.06 -6.17
C ILE A 167 -35.34 -21.95 -7.18
N GLN A 168 -34.09 -21.88 -7.62
CA GLN A 168 -33.67 -21.03 -8.74
C GLN A 168 -33.62 -21.85 -10.02
N ASP A 169 -34.52 -21.54 -10.94
CA ASP A 169 -34.52 -22.07 -12.31
C ASP A 169 -33.86 -21.07 -13.27
N TRP A 170 -32.62 -21.35 -13.65
CA TRP A 170 -31.85 -20.48 -14.55
C TRP A 170 -32.38 -20.49 -15.99
N VAL A 171 -33.07 -21.55 -16.42
CA VAL A 171 -33.69 -21.60 -17.76
C VAL A 171 -34.87 -20.65 -17.80
N ARG A 172 -35.71 -20.68 -16.75
CA ARG A 172 -36.83 -19.76 -16.60
C ARG A 172 -36.37 -18.31 -16.46
N GLU A 173 -35.40 -18.01 -15.59
CA GLU A 173 -34.86 -16.65 -15.45
C GLU A 173 -34.32 -16.13 -16.77
N SER A 174 -33.60 -16.96 -17.54
CA SER A 174 -33.06 -16.54 -18.83
C SER A 174 -34.16 -16.17 -19.83
N ARG A 175 -35.31 -16.87 -19.82
CA ARG A 175 -36.47 -16.54 -20.66
C ARG A 175 -37.20 -15.28 -20.19
N GLU A 176 -37.23 -15.04 -18.89
CA GLU A 176 -37.88 -13.88 -18.27
C GLU A 176 -36.97 -12.63 -18.21
N GLY A 177 -35.72 -12.74 -18.69
CA GLY A 177 -34.76 -11.63 -18.74
C GLY A 177 -34.10 -11.32 -17.39
N PHE A 178 -33.96 -12.31 -16.50
CA PHE A 178 -33.28 -12.23 -15.21
C PHE A 178 -33.90 -11.23 -14.21
N LYS A 179 -35.16 -10.83 -14.43
CA LYS A 179 -35.87 -9.82 -13.64
C LYS A 179 -35.89 -10.13 -12.13
N ASN A 180 -35.87 -11.41 -11.77
CA ASN A 180 -35.99 -11.85 -10.39
C ASN A 180 -34.65 -12.30 -9.78
N SER A 181 -33.54 -12.26 -10.52
CA SER A 181 -32.24 -12.81 -10.08
C SER A 181 -31.15 -11.75 -9.88
N ASN A 182 -31.47 -10.46 -10.00
CA ASN A 182 -30.54 -9.36 -9.71
C ASN A 182 -29.98 -9.47 -8.29
N LEU A 183 -28.66 -9.38 -8.14
CA LEU A 183 -27.98 -9.66 -6.87
C LEU A 183 -28.17 -8.53 -5.85
N GLU A 184 -28.22 -7.29 -6.33
CA GLU A 184 -28.46 -6.08 -5.54
C GLU A 184 -29.80 -6.12 -4.78
N ASN A 185 -30.80 -6.82 -5.33
CA ASN A 185 -32.13 -6.93 -4.72
C ASN A 185 -32.25 -8.06 -3.70
N GLN A 186 -31.16 -8.79 -3.41
CA GLN A 186 -31.21 -10.00 -2.58
C GLN A 186 -30.78 -9.80 -1.12
N CYS A 187 -30.40 -8.58 -0.73
CA CYS A 187 -29.98 -8.24 0.64
C CYS A 187 -31.17 -7.92 1.56
N THR A 188 -32.28 -8.65 1.44
CA THR A 188 -33.57 -8.38 2.11
C THR A 188 -33.76 -9.13 3.43
N HIS A 189 -32.89 -10.09 3.74
CA HIS A 189 -33.02 -10.98 4.90
C HIS A 189 -31.83 -10.80 5.85
N ARG A 190 -32.06 -10.92 7.16
CA ARG A 190 -30.98 -10.81 8.19
C ARG A 190 -29.94 -11.92 8.07
N TYR A 191 -30.36 -13.10 7.63
CA TYR A 191 -29.52 -14.28 7.52
C TYR A 191 -29.54 -14.83 6.10
N LYS A 192 -28.37 -15.07 5.53
CA LYS A 192 -28.22 -15.67 4.20
C LYS A 192 -27.51 -17.00 4.33
N ILE A 193 -28.04 -18.05 3.71
CA ILE A 193 -27.42 -19.37 3.79
C ILE A 193 -26.42 -19.51 2.65
N TYR A 194 -25.19 -19.88 2.99
CA TYR A 194 -24.23 -20.37 2.02
C TYR A 194 -24.15 -21.88 2.09
N ILE A 195 -24.28 -22.53 0.92
CA ILE A 195 -24.13 -23.97 0.77
C ILE A 195 -23.50 -24.27 -0.59
N GLU A 196 -22.58 -25.23 -0.57
CA GLU A 196 -21.88 -25.73 -1.74
C GLU A 196 -22.84 -26.25 -2.83
N GLY A 197 -22.39 -26.15 -4.07
CA GLY A 197 -23.07 -26.69 -5.24
C GLY A 197 -22.47 -28.03 -5.64
N TRP A 198 -22.23 -28.20 -6.94
CA TRP A 198 -21.53 -29.38 -7.44
C TRP A 198 -20.09 -29.50 -6.89
N ALA A 199 -19.46 -28.35 -6.63
CA ALA A 199 -18.27 -28.15 -5.80
C ALA A 199 -18.45 -26.87 -4.93
N TRP A 200 -17.50 -25.93 -4.93
CA TRP A 200 -17.72 -24.60 -4.34
C TRP A 200 -18.85 -23.86 -5.09
N SER A 201 -19.46 -22.85 -4.46
CA SER A 201 -20.52 -22.06 -5.10
C SER A 201 -20.06 -20.63 -5.34
N VAL A 202 -20.09 -20.21 -6.60
CA VAL A 202 -19.75 -18.84 -7.04
C VAL A 202 -20.56 -17.76 -6.30
N SER A 203 -21.75 -18.11 -5.79
CA SER A 203 -22.62 -17.23 -5.01
C SER A 203 -22.00 -16.70 -3.70
N GLU A 204 -20.92 -17.30 -3.23
CA GLU A 204 -20.33 -17.01 -1.91
C GLU A 204 -20.02 -15.53 -1.69
N LYS A 205 -19.15 -14.95 -2.53
CA LYS A 205 -18.74 -13.54 -2.42
C LYS A 205 -19.93 -12.58 -2.48
N TYR A 206 -20.92 -12.89 -3.30
CA TYR A 206 -22.13 -12.08 -3.43
C TYR A 206 -23.06 -12.18 -2.22
N ILE A 207 -23.21 -13.37 -1.64
CA ILE A 207 -23.99 -13.59 -0.42
C ILE A 207 -23.36 -12.85 0.76
N MET A 208 -22.03 -12.95 0.89
CA MET A 208 -21.29 -12.36 1.99
C MET A 208 -21.22 -10.82 1.90
N ALA A 209 -21.34 -10.23 0.72
CA ALA A 209 -21.35 -8.78 0.52
C ALA A 209 -22.60 -8.05 1.06
N CYS A 210 -23.66 -8.76 1.48
CA CYS A 210 -24.95 -8.16 1.83
C CYS A 210 -25.09 -7.59 3.26
N ASP A 211 -24.05 -7.56 4.11
CA ASP A 211 -24.12 -7.29 5.57
C ASP A 211 -25.04 -8.26 6.36
N SER A 212 -25.59 -9.28 5.70
CA SER A 212 -26.39 -10.32 6.34
C SER A 212 -25.45 -11.33 7.00
N MET A 213 -25.79 -11.80 8.21
CA MET A 213 -25.01 -12.87 8.84
C MET A 213 -25.09 -14.13 7.97
N THR A 214 -23.95 -14.52 7.40
CA THR A 214 -23.89 -15.67 6.50
C THR A 214 -23.87 -16.96 7.31
N LEU A 215 -24.92 -17.77 7.18
CA LEU A 215 -25.05 -19.10 7.74
C LEU A 215 -24.34 -20.09 6.81
N TYR A 216 -23.11 -20.42 7.16
CA TYR A 216 -22.17 -21.11 6.30
C TYR A 216 -22.17 -22.62 6.60
N VAL A 217 -22.81 -23.40 5.73
CA VAL A 217 -22.81 -24.87 5.82
C VAL A 217 -21.39 -25.36 5.63
N ARG A 218 -20.90 -26.19 6.56
CA ARG A 218 -19.51 -26.66 6.61
C ARG A 218 -19.02 -27.06 5.20
N PRO A 219 -18.07 -26.30 4.62
CA PRO A 219 -17.63 -26.55 3.26
C PRO A 219 -16.71 -27.77 3.22
N LYS A 220 -16.69 -28.44 2.07
CA LYS A 220 -15.67 -29.41 1.69
C LYS A 220 -14.57 -28.76 0.84
N PHE A 221 -14.94 -27.82 0.00
CA PHE A 221 -14.08 -27.15 -0.95
C PHE A 221 -13.70 -25.76 -0.46
N TYR A 222 -12.55 -25.27 -0.93
CA TYR A 222 -12.13 -23.89 -0.73
C TYR A 222 -11.64 -23.30 -2.05
N ASP A 223 -11.86 -22.01 -2.21
CA ASP A 223 -11.25 -21.18 -3.24
C ASP A 223 -10.03 -20.45 -2.68
N PHE A 224 -9.58 -19.41 -3.39
CA PHE A 224 -8.36 -18.70 -3.03
C PHE A 224 -8.47 -17.83 -1.77
N TYR A 225 -9.65 -17.26 -1.48
CA TYR A 225 -9.83 -16.35 -0.34
C TYR A 225 -10.48 -17.03 0.88
N ILE A 226 -11.25 -18.11 0.68
CA ILE A 226 -12.00 -18.80 1.74
C ILE A 226 -11.11 -19.25 2.91
N ARG A 227 -9.86 -19.62 2.61
CA ARG A 227 -8.91 -20.09 3.63
C ARG A 227 -8.56 -19.01 4.65
N GLY A 228 -8.65 -17.72 4.28
CA GLY A 228 -8.46 -16.57 5.17
C GLY A 228 -9.63 -16.29 6.10
N MET A 229 -10.80 -16.90 5.90
CA MET A 229 -11.98 -16.60 6.71
C MET A 229 -12.03 -17.37 8.04
N MET A 230 -12.59 -16.72 9.07
CA MET A 230 -12.70 -17.23 10.43
C MET A 230 -14.17 -17.42 10.88
N PRO A 231 -14.53 -18.60 11.42
CA PRO A 231 -15.86 -18.84 11.99
C PRO A 231 -16.15 -17.88 13.16
N LEU A 232 -17.41 -17.48 13.30
CA LEU A 232 -17.92 -16.54 14.31
C LEU A 232 -17.35 -15.11 14.21
N GLN A 233 -16.46 -14.87 13.26
CA GLN A 233 -15.97 -13.54 12.90
C GLN A 233 -16.58 -13.10 11.58
N HIS A 234 -16.39 -13.86 10.49
CA HIS A 234 -16.90 -13.50 9.16
C HIS A 234 -18.21 -14.22 8.81
N TYR A 235 -18.49 -15.36 9.46
CA TYR A 235 -19.67 -16.17 9.18
C TYR A 235 -20.08 -17.04 10.37
N TRP A 236 -21.31 -17.55 10.34
CA TRP A 236 -21.84 -18.48 11.33
C TRP A 236 -21.76 -19.93 10.85
N PRO A 237 -21.06 -20.86 11.53
CA PRO A 237 -20.90 -22.24 11.04
C PRO A 237 -22.18 -23.07 11.21
N ILE A 238 -22.56 -23.81 10.16
CA ILE A 238 -23.70 -24.73 10.14
C ILE A 238 -23.20 -26.18 9.94
N ARG A 239 -23.69 -27.11 10.78
CA ARG A 239 -23.33 -28.53 10.68
C ARG A 239 -23.96 -29.13 9.43
N ASP A 240 -23.17 -29.80 8.59
CA ASP A 240 -23.72 -30.42 7.38
C ASP A 240 -24.73 -31.54 7.72
N LYS A 241 -24.38 -32.51 8.58
CA LYS A 241 -25.26 -33.66 8.90
C LYS A 241 -26.56 -33.30 9.63
N SER A 242 -26.61 -32.16 10.32
CA SER A 242 -27.77 -31.70 11.09
C SER A 242 -28.09 -30.25 10.75
N LYS A 243 -28.03 -29.93 9.45
CA LYS A 243 -28.11 -28.57 8.92
C LYS A 243 -29.39 -27.86 9.29
N CYS A 244 -30.54 -28.53 9.24
CA CYS A 244 -31.80 -27.87 9.52
C CYS A 244 -32.00 -27.45 10.98
N THR A 245 -31.67 -28.34 11.93
CA THR A 245 -31.70 -27.99 13.36
C THR A 245 -30.65 -26.93 13.70
N SER A 246 -29.49 -26.97 13.03
CA SER A 246 -28.44 -25.96 13.17
C SER A 246 -28.87 -24.60 12.62
N LEU A 247 -29.58 -24.56 11.50
CA LEU A 247 -30.15 -23.35 10.91
C LEU A 247 -31.25 -22.77 11.80
N LYS A 248 -32.18 -23.61 12.28
CA LYS A 248 -33.22 -23.21 13.23
C LYS A 248 -32.61 -22.57 14.47
N TYR A 249 -31.58 -23.20 15.04
CA TYR A 249 -30.85 -22.65 16.17
C TYR A 249 -30.14 -21.33 15.83
N ALA A 250 -29.43 -21.27 14.71
CA ALA A 250 -28.69 -20.07 14.30
C ALA A 250 -29.61 -18.86 14.08
N VAL A 251 -30.78 -19.08 13.50
CA VAL A 251 -31.79 -18.02 13.30
C VAL A 251 -32.43 -17.62 14.62
N HIS A 252 -32.79 -18.57 15.48
CA HIS A 252 -33.31 -18.26 16.81
C HIS A 252 -32.30 -17.47 17.65
N TRP A 253 -31.04 -17.92 17.66
CA TRP A 253 -29.95 -17.21 18.32
C TRP A 253 -29.77 -15.82 17.72
N GLY A 254 -29.70 -15.70 16.40
CA GLY A 254 -29.50 -14.41 15.73
C GLY A 254 -30.63 -13.42 16.01
N ASN A 255 -31.88 -13.90 16.12
CA ASN A 255 -33.04 -13.05 16.41
C ASN A 255 -33.12 -12.63 17.87
N THR A 256 -32.52 -13.41 18.78
CA THR A 256 -32.38 -13.06 20.21
C THR A 256 -31.09 -12.27 20.50
N HIS A 257 -30.15 -12.23 19.56
CA HIS A 257 -28.82 -11.60 19.65
C HIS A 257 -28.55 -10.70 18.44
N LEU A 258 -29.47 -9.78 18.17
CA LEU A 258 -29.49 -8.99 16.92
C LEU A 258 -28.17 -8.25 16.66
N ASP A 259 -27.57 -7.63 17.68
CA ASP A 259 -26.34 -6.86 17.50
C ASP A 259 -25.13 -7.74 17.17
N GLN A 260 -25.02 -8.91 17.82
CA GLN A 260 -23.93 -9.85 17.52
C GLN A 260 -24.10 -10.46 16.14
N ALA A 261 -25.33 -10.80 15.75
CA ALA A 261 -25.61 -11.29 14.41
C ALA A 261 -25.29 -10.24 13.34
N ARG A 262 -25.71 -8.99 13.54
CA ARG A 262 -25.37 -7.87 12.65
C ARG A 262 -23.86 -7.72 12.51
N LYS A 263 -23.14 -7.73 13.63
CA LYS A 263 -21.67 -7.59 13.63
C LYS A 263 -20.99 -8.68 12.82
N ILE A 264 -21.40 -9.94 12.94
CA ILE A 264 -20.83 -11.04 12.14
C ILE A 264 -21.11 -10.81 10.64
N GLY A 265 -22.30 -10.32 10.29
CA GLY A 265 -22.65 -9.97 8.91
C GLY A 265 -21.81 -8.82 8.34
N GLU A 266 -21.63 -7.75 9.10
CA GLU A 266 -20.82 -6.58 8.73
C GLU A 266 -19.32 -6.91 8.62
N GLU A 267 -18.80 -7.76 9.50
CA GLU A 267 -17.42 -8.24 9.43
C GLU A 267 -17.19 -9.13 8.20
N GLY A 268 -18.16 -9.98 7.87
CA GLY A 268 -18.13 -10.79 6.65
C GLY A 268 -18.16 -9.93 5.38
N SER A 269 -19.05 -8.95 5.30
CA SER A 269 -19.13 -8.05 4.13
C SER A 269 -17.92 -7.12 4.04
N ARG A 270 -17.36 -6.67 5.17
CA ARG A 270 -16.12 -5.89 5.21
C ARG A 270 -14.95 -6.70 4.67
N PHE A 271 -14.79 -7.96 5.09
CA PHE A 271 -13.76 -8.85 4.53
C PHE A 271 -13.88 -8.93 3.00
N ILE A 272 -15.09 -9.13 2.48
CA ILE A 272 -15.31 -9.18 1.03
C ILE A 272 -14.97 -7.85 0.33
N ARG A 273 -15.34 -6.71 0.92
CA ARG A 273 -15.08 -5.38 0.34
C ARG A 273 -13.61 -4.99 0.36
N GLU A 274 -12.91 -5.29 1.45
CA GLU A 274 -11.54 -4.83 1.67
C GLU A 274 -10.50 -5.83 1.16
N GLU A 275 -10.73 -7.14 1.32
CA GLU A 275 -9.76 -8.21 1.05
C GLU A 275 -10.00 -8.94 -0.28
N VAL A 276 -11.19 -8.80 -0.89
CA VAL A 276 -11.57 -9.48 -2.15
C VAL A 276 -11.88 -8.48 -3.26
N LYS A 277 -11.24 -7.30 -3.25
CA LYS A 277 -11.30 -6.31 -4.34
C LYS A 277 -10.40 -6.68 -5.53
N MET A 278 -10.71 -6.16 -6.72
CA MET A 278 -10.06 -6.58 -7.97
C MET A 278 -8.53 -6.40 -7.96
N GLU A 279 -8.03 -5.39 -7.27
CA GLU A 279 -6.60 -5.14 -7.09
C GLU A 279 -5.91 -6.35 -6.44
N TYR A 280 -6.46 -6.84 -5.31
CA TYR A 280 -5.91 -8.01 -4.62
C TYR A 280 -6.19 -9.34 -5.34
N VAL A 281 -7.23 -9.40 -6.16
CA VAL A 281 -7.46 -10.55 -7.07
C VAL A 281 -6.32 -10.63 -8.09
N TYR A 282 -5.94 -9.51 -8.71
CA TYR A 282 -4.80 -9.48 -9.62
C TYR A 282 -3.47 -9.74 -8.91
N ASP A 283 -3.28 -9.24 -7.68
CA ASP A 283 -2.09 -9.54 -6.88
C ASP A 283 -1.97 -11.03 -6.60
N TYR A 284 -3.06 -11.67 -6.16
CA TYR A 284 -3.09 -13.11 -5.93
C TYR A 284 -2.72 -13.89 -7.19
N MET A 285 -3.30 -13.54 -8.35
CA MET A 285 -2.99 -14.19 -9.62
C MET A 285 -1.51 -13.98 -10.00
N PHE A 286 -1.00 -12.76 -9.87
CA PHE A 286 0.38 -12.41 -10.16
C PHE A 286 1.35 -13.28 -9.35
N HIS A 287 1.14 -13.34 -8.04
CA HIS A 287 1.94 -14.09 -7.09
C HIS A 287 1.91 -15.59 -7.35
N LEU A 288 0.70 -16.13 -7.52
CA LEU A 288 0.51 -17.55 -7.80
C LEU A 288 1.25 -17.96 -9.08
N MET A 289 1.13 -17.16 -10.13
CA MET A 289 1.76 -17.46 -11.43
C MET A 289 3.27 -17.29 -11.38
N ASN A 290 3.81 -16.32 -10.63
CA ASN A 290 5.24 -16.18 -10.41
C ASN A 290 5.84 -17.36 -9.63
N GLU A 291 5.24 -17.72 -8.49
CA GLU A 291 5.68 -18.86 -7.69
C GLU A 291 5.61 -20.16 -8.48
N TYR A 292 4.54 -20.32 -9.28
CA TYR A 292 4.42 -21.46 -10.18
C TYR A 292 5.51 -21.50 -11.25
N ALA A 293 5.81 -20.35 -11.89
CA ALA A 293 6.84 -20.25 -12.91
C ALA A 293 8.23 -20.62 -12.37
N ASN A 294 8.55 -20.24 -11.13
CA ASN A 294 9.80 -20.60 -10.46
C ASN A 294 9.98 -22.12 -10.28
N LEU A 295 8.89 -22.88 -10.30
CA LEU A 295 8.93 -24.35 -10.19
C LEU A 295 9.14 -25.03 -11.56
N LEU A 296 9.04 -24.30 -12.67
CA LEU A 296 9.25 -24.84 -14.01
C LEU A 296 10.75 -25.12 -14.22
N LYS A 297 11.06 -26.35 -14.63
CA LYS A 297 12.43 -26.82 -14.93
C LYS A 297 12.71 -26.88 -16.44
N PHE A 298 11.88 -26.22 -17.23
CA PHE A 298 11.97 -26.17 -18.69
C PHE A 298 11.57 -24.78 -19.16
N LYS A 299 12.02 -24.40 -20.36
CA LYS A 299 11.63 -23.14 -20.98
C LYS A 299 10.27 -23.31 -21.68
N PRO A 300 9.29 -22.43 -21.46
CA PRO A 300 8.03 -22.45 -22.21
C PRO A 300 8.26 -22.28 -23.72
N GLU A 301 7.49 -23.02 -24.51
CA GLU A 301 7.48 -22.94 -25.96
C GLU A 301 6.04 -22.89 -26.46
N ILE A 302 5.79 -22.19 -27.57
CA ILE A 302 4.46 -22.09 -28.17
C ILE A 302 4.15 -23.42 -28.88
N PRO A 303 3.18 -24.22 -28.40
CA PRO A 303 2.89 -25.51 -29.01
C PRO A 303 2.14 -25.31 -30.33
N TRP A 304 2.34 -26.25 -31.28
CA TRP A 304 1.61 -26.24 -32.55
C TRP A 304 0.09 -26.16 -32.34
N GLY A 305 -0.57 -25.23 -33.02
CA GLY A 305 -2.01 -24.97 -32.89
C GLY A 305 -2.42 -24.07 -31.72
N ALA A 306 -1.49 -23.45 -31.00
CA ALA A 306 -1.81 -22.35 -30.07
C ALA A 306 -2.04 -21.04 -30.83
N THR A 307 -2.95 -20.21 -30.32
CA THR A 307 -3.29 -18.89 -30.88
C THR A 307 -2.95 -17.79 -29.87
N GLU A 308 -2.36 -16.69 -30.32
CA GLU A 308 -2.19 -15.49 -29.49
C GLU A 308 -3.57 -14.91 -29.16
N ILE A 309 -3.77 -14.52 -27.90
CA ILE A 309 -4.97 -13.82 -27.46
C ILE A 309 -4.62 -12.43 -26.93
N THR A 310 -5.37 -11.45 -27.40
CA THR A 310 -5.29 -10.03 -27.06
C THR A 310 -6.68 -9.51 -26.68
N PRO A 311 -6.78 -8.34 -26.02
CA PRO A 311 -8.07 -7.74 -25.73
C PRO A 311 -8.93 -7.56 -26.97
N ASP A 312 -8.33 -7.13 -28.09
CA ASP A 312 -9.05 -6.92 -29.35
C ASP A 312 -9.51 -8.26 -29.96
N SER A 313 -8.66 -9.28 -29.96
CA SER A 313 -9.02 -10.60 -30.51
C SER A 313 -10.16 -11.28 -29.75
N MET A 314 -10.33 -10.96 -28.46
CA MET A 314 -11.37 -11.52 -27.60
C MET A 314 -12.61 -10.64 -27.56
N GLY A 315 -12.42 -9.33 -27.43
CA GLY A 315 -13.49 -8.35 -27.21
C GLY A 315 -14.20 -7.90 -28.48
N CYS A 316 -13.49 -7.71 -29.60
CA CYS A 316 -14.10 -7.25 -30.85
C CYS A 316 -15.13 -8.25 -31.43
N PRO A 317 -14.90 -9.58 -31.39
CA PRO A 317 -15.89 -10.55 -31.85
C PRO A 317 -17.06 -10.75 -30.86
N ALA A 318 -16.94 -10.26 -29.62
CA ALA A 318 -17.99 -10.44 -28.63
C ALA A 318 -19.20 -9.54 -28.94
N THR A 319 -20.40 -10.04 -28.66
CA THR A 319 -21.66 -9.32 -28.90
C THR A 319 -22.56 -9.34 -27.68
N GLY A 320 -23.42 -8.31 -27.55
CA GLY A 320 -24.36 -8.17 -26.44
C GLY A 320 -23.66 -8.22 -25.09
N ARG A 321 -24.25 -8.93 -24.12
CA ARG A 321 -23.76 -9.00 -22.73
C ARG A 321 -22.30 -9.44 -22.58
N TRP A 322 -21.80 -10.30 -23.46
CA TRP A 322 -20.40 -10.73 -23.42
C TRP A 322 -19.46 -9.55 -23.69
N ARG A 323 -19.78 -8.76 -24.73
CA ARG A 323 -19.02 -7.54 -25.06
C ARG A 323 -19.10 -6.52 -23.94
N ASP A 324 -20.29 -6.32 -23.40
CA ASP A 324 -20.53 -5.33 -22.35
C ASP A 324 -19.74 -5.68 -21.08
N PHE A 325 -19.74 -6.95 -20.66
CA PHE A 325 -18.99 -7.38 -19.48
C PHE A 325 -17.47 -7.36 -19.70
N MET A 326 -16.98 -7.69 -20.90
CA MET A 326 -15.58 -7.52 -21.24
C MET A 326 -15.17 -6.04 -21.19
N ALA A 327 -15.98 -5.15 -21.77
CA ALA A 327 -15.73 -3.71 -21.72
C ALA A 327 -15.76 -3.15 -20.28
N GLU A 328 -16.74 -3.55 -19.48
CA GLU A 328 -16.88 -3.14 -18.08
C GLU A 328 -15.75 -3.65 -17.17
N SER A 329 -15.14 -4.78 -17.51
CA SER A 329 -14.03 -5.40 -16.76
C SER A 329 -12.65 -5.15 -17.39
N MET A 330 -12.58 -4.32 -18.44
CA MET A 330 -11.34 -4.03 -19.15
C MET A 330 -10.40 -3.18 -18.29
N VAL A 331 -9.16 -3.64 -18.17
CA VAL A 331 -8.08 -2.86 -17.58
C VAL A 331 -7.65 -1.79 -18.57
N MET A 332 -8.01 -0.54 -18.28
CA MET A 332 -7.72 0.59 -19.15
C MET A 332 -6.25 1.01 -19.09
N PHE A 333 -5.63 0.93 -17.90
CA PHE A 333 -4.26 1.32 -17.65
C PHE A 333 -3.53 0.29 -16.78
N PRO A 334 -2.21 0.13 -16.96
CA PRO A 334 -1.39 -0.69 -16.05
C PRO A 334 -1.49 -0.21 -14.60
N SER A 335 -1.32 -1.15 -13.67
CA SER A 335 -1.17 -0.84 -12.26
C SER A 335 0.07 0.00 -12.04
N GLU A 336 -0.16 1.16 -11.45
CA GLU A 336 0.88 2.06 -11.00
C GLU A 336 1.55 1.50 -9.73
N VAL A 337 0.83 0.78 -8.88
CA VAL A 337 1.35 0.14 -7.66
C VAL A 337 1.90 -1.25 -7.99
N SER A 338 2.96 -1.67 -7.31
CA SER A 338 3.41 -3.07 -7.42
C SER A 338 2.40 -4.01 -6.78
N PRO A 339 2.36 -5.29 -7.18
CA PRO A 339 1.58 -6.27 -6.44
C PRO A 339 1.93 -6.19 -4.96
N CYS A 340 0.95 -6.38 -4.07
CA CYS A 340 1.18 -6.50 -2.63
C CYS A 340 2.31 -7.51 -2.34
N GLU A 341 2.90 -7.55 -1.16
CA GLU A 341 3.83 -8.66 -0.92
C GLU A 341 3.15 -9.87 -0.32
N MET A 342 3.67 -11.02 -0.73
CA MET A 342 3.22 -12.29 -0.21
C MET A 342 3.74 -12.46 1.22
N PRO A 343 2.86 -12.74 2.20
CA PRO A 343 3.28 -13.14 3.53
C PRO A 343 4.18 -14.37 3.46
N LEU A 344 5.08 -14.51 4.43
CA LEU A 344 5.91 -15.70 4.53
C LEU A 344 5.04 -16.97 4.63
N PRO A 345 5.46 -18.09 4.00
CA PRO A 345 4.78 -19.36 4.16
C PRO A 345 4.67 -19.70 5.64
N TYR A 346 3.50 -20.19 6.05
CA TYR A 346 3.33 -20.68 7.41
C TYR A 346 4.36 -21.78 7.71
N ASN A 347 5.07 -21.66 8.82
CA ASN A 347 5.81 -22.80 9.32
C ASN A 347 4.81 -23.89 9.79
N PRO A 348 5.22 -25.16 9.92
CA PRO A 348 4.31 -26.24 10.28
C PRO A 348 3.54 -26.02 11.60
N LEU A 349 4.13 -25.32 12.56
CA LEU A 349 3.50 -25.00 13.84
C LEU A 349 2.45 -23.89 13.70
N GLU A 350 2.78 -22.78 13.03
CA GLU A 350 1.86 -21.68 12.74
C GLU A 350 0.66 -22.15 11.91
N LEU A 351 0.90 -22.97 10.89
CA LEU A 351 -0.17 -23.56 10.10
C LEU A 351 -1.07 -24.43 10.99
N ARG A 352 -0.47 -25.24 11.86
CA ARG A 352 -1.20 -26.08 12.81
C ARG A 352 -2.02 -25.23 13.77
N GLU A 353 -1.47 -24.15 14.33
CA GLU A 353 -2.18 -23.24 15.23
C GLU A 353 -3.37 -22.55 14.55
N VAL A 354 -3.21 -22.06 13.31
CA VAL A 354 -4.30 -21.47 12.54
C VAL A 354 -5.40 -22.49 12.29
N LEU A 355 -5.04 -23.71 11.87
CA LEU A 355 -5.97 -24.80 11.63
C LEU A 355 -6.67 -25.26 12.92
N GLU A 356 -5.93 -25.38 14.03
CA GLU A 356 -6.46 -25.74 15.35
C GLU A 356 -7.38 -24.64 15.88
N ARG A 357 -7.03 -23.36 15.72
CA ARG A 357 -7.91 -22.23 16.07
C ARG A 357 -9.21 -22.27 15.28
N LYS A 358 -9.13 -22.48 13.96
CA LYS A 358 -10.32 -22.60 13.10
C LYS A 358 -11.17 -23.81 13.50
N ALA A 359 -10.54 -24.94 13.82
CA ALA A 359 -11.21 -26.12 14.33
C ALA A 359 -11.84 -25.91 15.72
N ASN A 360 -11.16 -25.20 16.62
CA ASN A 360 -11.62 -24.90 17.98
C ASN A 360 -12.80 -23.94 17.97
N LEU A 361 -12.75 -22.85 17.20
CA LEU A 361 -13.90 -21.93 17.03
C LEU A 361 -15.11 -22.65 16.44
N THR A 362 -14.86 -23.57 15.50
CA THR A 362 -15.91 -24.43 14.98
C THR A 362 -16.44 -25.37 16.08
N ARG A 363 -15.58 -26.03 16.87
CA ARG A 363 -15.95 -27.02 17.91
C ARG A 363 -16.58 -26.42 19.16
N GLN A 364 -16.13 -25.26 19.62
CA GLN A 364 -16.65 -24.57 20.80
C GLN A 364 -18.16 -24.32 20.64
N PHE A 365 -18.59 -23.97 19.42
CA PHE A 365 -20.00 -23.86 19.06
C PHE A 365 -20.73 -25.21 18.92
N LEU A 366 -20.02 -26.30 18.60
CA LEU A 366 -20.62 -27.63 18.45
C LEU A 366 -20.93 -28.32 19.80
N LEU A 367 -20.30 -27.91 20.90
CA LEU A 367 -20.34 -28.61 22.19
C LEU A 367 -21.03 -27.83 23.32
N SER A 368 -21.03 -26.49 23.30
CA SER A 368 -21.63 -25.69 24.38
C SER A 368 -22.90 -24.96 23.91
N GLY A 369 -24.07 -25.46 24.32
CA GLY A 369 -25.37 -24.79 24.16
C GLY A 369 -25.60 -23.60 25.09
N SER A 370 -24.58 -23.13 25.84
CA SER A 370 -24.78 -22.08 26.83
C SER A 370 -23.48 -21.31 27.10
N ARG A 371 -23.54 -19.98 26.86
CA ARG A 371 -22.52 -18.92 27.09
C ARG A 371 -21.42 -18.79 26.01
N ILE A 372 -21.77 -18.08 24.94
CA ILE A 372 -20.82 -17.55 23.96
C ILE A 372 -20.24 -16.23 24.48
N LYS A 373 -18.94 -16.20 24.82
CA LYS A 373 -18.19 -14.94 24.92
C LYS A 373 -17.68 -14.59 23.52
N VAL A 374 -18.32 -13.62 22.87
CA VAL A 374 -17.76 -12.99 21.67
C VAL A 374 -16.63 -12.07 22.16
N THR A 375 -15.39 -12.54 22.14
CA THR A 375 -14.21 -11.71 22.43
C THR A 375 -13.84 -10.92 21.19
N PRO A 376 -13.89 -9.58 21.20
CA PRO A 376 -13.23 -8.78 20.18
C PRO A 376 -11.73 -8.81 20.48
N ILE A 377 -10.96 -9.53 19.68
CA ILE A 377 -9.49 -9.45 19.73
C ILE A 377 -9.00 -9.24 18.30
N PHE A 378 -9.25 -8.03 17.83
CA PHE A 378 -8.28 -7.20 17.12
C PHE A 378 -8.70 -5.75 17.37
N SER A 379 -7.89 -5.02 18.12
CA SER A 379 -8.00 -3.58 18.29
C SER A 379 -7.57 -2.92 16.97
N ARG A 380 -8.54 -2.58 16.12
CA ARG A 380 -8.50 -1.29 15.40
C ARG A 380 -9.39 -0.36 16.21
N ASN A 381 -8.80 0.68 16.79
CA ASN A 381 -9.53 1.74 17.48
C ASN A 381 -10.43 2.45 16.45
N THR A 382 -11.73 2.17 16.49
CA THR A 382 -12.77 2.89 15.76
C THR A 382 -13.62 3.65 16.78
N ASN A 383 -13.24 4.90 17.07
CA ASN A 383 -14.11 5.88 17.69
C ASN A 383 -14.08 7.15 16.84
N VAL A 384 -14.88 7.21 15.78
CA VAL A 384 -15.32 8.49 15.17
C VAL A 384 -16.74 8.30 14.64
N ASN A 385 -17.68 9.10 15.18
CA ASN A 385 -19.04 9.25 14.67
C ASN A 385 -18.99 10.04 13.34
N ILE A 386 -19.58 9.53 12.27
CA ILE A 386 -19.67 10.21 10.97
C ILE A 386 -21.03 10.93 10.86
N PRO A 387 -21.07 12.28 10.76
CA PRO A 387 -22.30 12.98 10.43
C PRO A 387 -22.68 12.74 8.97
N LYS A 388 -23.97 12.49 8.72
CA LYS A 388 -24.56 12.42 7.36
C LYS A 388 -24.53 13.82 6.74
N ASN A 389 -23.59 14.08 5.83
CA ASN A 389 -23.70 15.19 4.88
C ASN A 389 -23.66 14.65 3.45
N THR A 390 -24.76 14.85 2.73
CA THR A 390 -24.97 14.71 1.29
C THR A 390 -23.72 15.12 0.52
N LEU A 391 -23.15 14.20 -0.29
CA LEU A 391 -21.98 14.47 -1.12
C LEU A 391 -22.44 14.67 -2.57
N THR A 392 -22.28 15.87 -3.07
CA THR A 392 -22.11 16.13 -4.50
C THR A 392 -20.90 15.34 -5.03
N PRO A 393 -20.97 14.77 -6.24
CA PRO A 393 -19.87 13.97 -6.79
C PRO A 393 -18.60 14.83 -6.96
N PRO A 394 -17.41 14.34 -6.56
CA PRO A 394 -16.16 15.11 -6.65
C PRO A 394 -15.73 15.29 -8.11
N LEU A 395 -15.26 16.51 -8.45
CA LEU A 395 -14.66 16.82 -9.75
C LEU A 395 -13.39 15.98 -9.97
N ASN A 396 -13.28 15.36 -11.15
CA ASN A 396 -12.14 14.54 -11.57
C ASN A 396 -11.16 15.35 -12.45
N TYR A 397 -9.88 15.44 -12.06
CA TYR A 397 -8.83 16.19 -12.79
C TYR A 397 -7.86 15.26 -13.51
N THR A 398 -8.28 14.60 -14.59
CA THR A 398 -7.33 13.85 -15.44
C THR A 398 -6.36 14.78 -16.17
N LEU A 399 -5.10 14.36 -16.38
CA LEU A 399 -4.14 15.09 -17.23
C LEU A 399 -4.68 15.27 -18.65
N GLN A 400 -4.79 16.52 -19.10
CA GLN A 400 -5.25 16.84 -20.45
C GLN A 400 -4.07 17.09 -21.40
N CYS A 401 -3.46 16.01 -21.90
CA CYS A 401 -2.40 16.12 -22.91
C CYS A 401 -3.01 16.25 -24.31
N SER A 402 -2.69 17.34 -25.03
CA SER A 402 -3.18 17.54 -26.39
C SER A 402 -2.52 16.56 -27.37
N LEU A 403 -3.32 15.71 -28.03
CA LEU A 403 -2.85 14.62 -28.90
C LEU A 403 -2.53 15.06 -30.35
N TYR A 404 -2.66 16.34 -30.68
CA TYR A 404 -2.49 16.82 -32.05
C TYR A 404 -1.02 17.15 -32.36
N LYS A 405 -0.44 16.41 -33.31
CA LYS A 405 0.95 16.50 -33.81
C LYS A 405 1.40 17.89 -34.32
N ASN A 406 0.51 18.88 -34.40
CA ASN A 406 0.81 20.23 -34.91
C ASN A 406 0.66 21.37 -33.87
N ILE A 407 0.41 21.07 -32.59
CA ILE A 407 0.46 22.09 -31.52
C ILE A 407 1.66 21.81 -30.62
N THR A 408 2.74 22.56 -30.82
CA THR A 408 4.01 22.42 -30.09
C THR A 408 4.01 23.07 -28.69
N LYS A 409 2.88 23.60 -28.21
CA LYS A 409 2.77 24.27 -26.91
C LYS A 409 1.62 23.72 -26.09
N GLN A 410 1.93 22.88 -25.11
CA GLN A 410 1.01 22.55 -24.02
C GLN A 410 0.79 23.81 -23.17
N THR A 411 -0.45 24.07 -22.78
CA THR A 411 -0.84 25.19 -21.92
C THR A 411 -1.57 24.67 -20.68
N CYS A 412 -1.64 25.50 -19.64
CA CYS A 412 -2.42 25.17 -18.45
C CYS A 412 -3.92 25.31 -18.74
N PRO A 413 -4.73 24.29 -18.41
CA PRO A 413 -6.17 24.36 -18.64
C PRO A 413 -6.83 25.39 -17.71
N ALA A 414 -7.86 26.07 -18.22
CA ALA A 414 -8.64 27.04 -17.45
C ALA A 414 -9.63 26.39 -16.48
N SER A 415 -9.82 25.07 -16.56
CA SER A 415 -10.86 24.31 -15.85
C SER A 415 -10.43 23.78 -14.48
N TYR A 416 -9.34 24.29 -13.89
CA TYR A 416 -8.96 23.90 -12.55
C TYR A 416 -9.88 24.55 -11.51
N PRO A 417 -10.27 23.81 -10.46
CA PRO A 417 -11.10 24.34 -9.39
C PRO A 417 -10.34 25.46 -8.69
N GLU A 418 -10.98 26.61 -8.52
CA GLU A 418 -10.36 27.72 -7.79
C GLU A 418 -10.61 27.63 -6.29
N LYS A 419 -11.65 26.88 -5.87
CA LYS A 419 -12.05 26.72 -4.46
C LYS A 419 -12.67 25.35 -4.21
N ALA A 420 -12.33 24.75 -3.08
CA ALA A 420 -13.07 23.64 -2.48
C ALA A 420 -13.27 23.93 -0.99
N ASP A 421 -14.44 23.58 -0.46
CA ASP A 421 -14.75 23.62 0.97
C ASP A 421 -14.65 22.19 1.54
N PRO A 422 -13.50 21.80 2.13
CA PRO A 422 -13.39 20.52 2.81
C PRO A 422 -14.24 20.50 4.07
N LYS A 423 -14.74 19.33 4.47
CA LYS A 423 -15.39 19.17 5.78
C LYS A 423 -14.32 19.08 6.86
N ASP A 424 -14.47 19.85 7.93
CA ASP A 424 -13.63 19.77 9.13
C ASP A 424 -13.75 18.37 9.77
N ASP A 425 -12.62 17.67 9.88
CA ASP A 425 -12.49 16.39 10.57
C ASP A 425 -11.27 16.53 11.52
N PRO A 426 -11.46 16.50 12.85
CA PRO A 426 -10.48 16.99 13.83
C PRO A 426 -9.37 15.97 14.11
N GLU A 427 -8.54 15.71 13.11
CA GLU A 427 -7.29 14.96 13.29
C GLU A 427 -6.14 15.92 13.51
N THR A 428 -5.42 15.81 14.64
CA THR A 428 -4.26 16.65 14.95
C THR A 428 -3.06 16.30 14.07
N CYS A 429 -2.36 17.31 13.54
CA CYS A 429 -1.14 17.10 12.78
C CYS A 429 -0.02 16.50 13.65
N PRO A 430 0.91 15.73 13.05
CA PRO A 430 2.13 15.30 13.73
C PRO A 430 2.91 16.45 14.40
N ASP A 431 3.54 16.17 15.53
CA ASP A 431 4.27 17.18 16.33
C ASP A 431 5.36 17.94 15.56
N TYR A 432 5.89 17.38 14.48
CA TYR A 432 6.91 18.08 13.68
C TYR A 432 6.37 19.34 12.97
N PHE A 433 5.06 19.50 12.85
CA PHE A 433 4.44 20.72 12.30
C PHE A 433 4.73 21.94 13.16
N ARG A 434 4.91 21.76 14.48
CA ARG A 434 5.24 22.85 15.43
C ARG A 434 6.54 23.56 15.05
N TRP A 435 7.45 22.87 14.35
CA TRP A 435 8.72 23.47 13.92
C TRP A 435 8.56 24.56 12.85
N ILE A 436 7.43 24.61 12.13
CA ILE A 436 7.12 25.69 11.18
C ILE A 436 7.24 27.05 11.88
N HIS A 437 6.70 27.16 13.10
CA HIS A 437 6.79 28.39 13.89
C HIS A 437 8.23 28.80 14.17
N LYS A 438 9.11 27.84 14.44
CA LYS A 438 10.52 28.12 14.75
C LYS A 438 11.33 28.47 13.50
N ASP A 439 11.02 27.84 12.38
CA ASP A 439 11.69 28.10 11.11
C ASP A 439 11.32 29.49 10.56
N LEU A 440 10.09 29.95 10.80
CA LEU A 440 9.61 31.27 10.35
C LEU A 440 9.78 32.40 11.39
N GLU A 441 10.18 32.07 12.61
CA GLU A 441 10.40 33.03 13.72
C GLU A 441 11.24 34.27 13.34
N PRO A 442 12.34 34.17 12.55
CA PRO A 442 13.19 35.34 12.25
C PRO A 442 12.47 36.50 11.55
N TRP A 443 11.36 36.23 10.88
CA TRP A 443 10.56 37.21 10.12
C TRP A 443 9.26 37.61 10.83
N ARG A 444 8.99 37.06 12.02
CA ARG A 444 7.70 37.24 12.71
C ARG A 444 7.36 38.70 13.01
N GLU A 445 8.36 39.51 13.37
CA GLU A 445 8.17 40.91 13.76
C GLU A 445 8.33 41.88 12.59
N THR A 446 9.29 41.62 11.70
CA THR A 446 9.69 42.52 10.61
C THR A 446 8.93 42.26 9.30
N GLY A 447 8.42 41.04 9.13
CA GLY A 447 7.90 40.55 7.86
C GLY A 447 9.00 40.38 6.79
N ILE A 448 8.55 40.02 5.59
CA ILE A 448 9.38 39.76 4.41
C ILE A 448 9.06 40.83 3.38
N THR A 449 10.01 41.75 3.18
CA THR A 449 9.93 42.79 2.15
C THR A 449 10.55 42.31 0.84
N ARG A 450 10.25 43.01 -0.27
CA ARG A 450 10.87 42.72 -1.57
C ARG A 450 12.39 42.77 -1.50
N GLU A 451 12.94 43.81 -0.88
CA GLU A 451 14.39 43.93 -0.66
C GLU A 451 14.96 42.72 0.10
N THR A 452 14.27 42.27 1.14
CA THR A 452 14.69 41.11 1.94
C THR A 452 14.66 39.82 1.14
N LEU A 453 13.64 39.59 0.31
CA LEU A 453 13.55 38.42 -0.56
C LEU A 453 14.68 38.42 -1.61
N GLU A 454 14.91 39.54 -2.29
CA GLU A 454 15.91 39.63 -3.37
C GLU A 454 17.35 39.40 -2.89
N ARG A 455 17.65 39.62 -1.59
CA ARG A 455 18.96 39.30 -1.00
C ARG A 455 19.33 37.81 -1.01
N ALA A 456 18.40 36.89 -1.31
CA ALA A 456 18.69 35.47 -1.51
C ALA A 456 18.65 35.03 -3.00
N SER A 457 18.41 35.96 -3.93
CA SER A 457 18.24 35.64 -5.36
C SER A 457 19.47 35.00 -5.99
N ASP A 458 20.68 35.46 -5.62
CA ASP A 458 21.97 34.95 -6.09
C ASP A 458 22.29 33.52 -5.63
N LYS A 459 21.62 33.07 -4.56
CA LYS A 459 21.74 31.71 -4.00
C LYS A 459 20.66 30.77 -4.52
N ALA A 460 19.54 31.31 -4.99
CA ALA A 460 18.39 30.52 -5.40
C ALA A 460 18.59 29.90 -6.79
N HIS A 461 18.09 28.67 -6.96
CA HIS A 461 18.06 28.02 -8.27
C HIS A 461 16.85 28.45 -9.09
N PHE A 462 15.72 28.68 -8.43
CA PHE A 462 14.51 29.19 -9.06
C PHE A 462 13.68 30.01 -8.06
N ARG A 463 12.94 30.97 -8.61
CA ARG A 463 11.85 31.68 -7.95
C ARG A 463 10.54 31.03 -8.38
N LEU A 464 9.73 30.63 -7.41
CA LEU A 464 8.38 30.12 -7.62
C LEU A 464 7.38 31.16 -7.12
N ILE A 465 6.39 31.46 -7.96
CA ILE A 465 5.35 32.43 -7.69
C ILE A 465 4.02 31.71 -7.71
N ILE A 466 3.21 31.88 -6.68
CA ILE A 466 1.81 31.47 -6.67
C ILE A 466 0.98 32.74 -6.75
N LYS A 467 0.14 32.86 -7.77
CA LYS A 467 -0.72 34.03 -7.94
C LYS A 467 -2.08 33.62 -8.51
N GLY A 468 -3.14 33.88 -7.76
CA GLY A 468 -4.51 33.50 -8.13
C GLY A 468 -4.66 31.99 -8.35
N GLY A 469 -4.04 31.16 -7.50
CA GLY A 469 -4.07 29.71 -7.62
C GLY A 469 -3.29 29.13 -8.82
N ARG A 470 -2.45 29.95 -9.47
CA ARG A 470 -1.58 29.52 -10.58
C ARG A 470 -0.12 29.60 -10.18
N VAL A 471 0.69 28.67 -10.68
CA VAL A 471 2.12 28.60 -10.38
C VAL A 471 2.92 29.16 -11.55
N TYR A 472 3.89 30.01 -11.26
CA TYR A 472 4.86 30.52 -12.22
C TYR A 472 6.27 30.27 -11.70
N VAL A 473 7.20 29.93 -12.59
CA VAL A 473 8.59 29.63 -12.24
C VAL A 473 9.53 30.49 -13.07
N HIS A 474 10.43 31.20 -12.41
CA HIS A 474 11.57 31.87 -13.00
C HIS A 474 12.84 31.11 -12.60
N GLN A 475 13.44 30.40 -13.54
CA GLN A 475 14.68 29.66 -13.30
C GLN A 475 15.90 30.60 -13.33
N TYR A 476 16.71 30.60 -12.28
CA TYR A 476 17.95 31.37 -12.21
C TYR A 476 19.17 30.52 -12.58
N MET A 477 19.24 29.29 -12.09
CA MET A 477 20.37 28.39 -12.29
C MET A 477 19.87 26.95 -12.50
N LYS A 478 20.68 26.11 -13.15
CA LYS A 478 20.35 24.68 -13.29
C LYS A 478 20.50 23.97 -11.96
N SER A 479 19.44 23.28 -11.53
CA SER A 479 19.51 22.40 -10.37
C SER A 479 20.34 21.16 -10.64
N PHE A 480 20.90 20.59 -9.57
CA PHE A 480 21.46 19.27 -9.65
C PHE A 480 20.30 18.28 -9.86
N GLN A 481 20.36 17.52 -10.96
CA GLN A 481 19.41 16.45 -11.26
C GLN A 481 17.97 16.98 -11.43
N THR A 482 16.93 16.23 -11.02
CA THR A 482 15.52 16.63 -11.15
C THR A 482 14.95 17.20 -9.84
N ARG A 483 15.80 17.76 -8.98
CA ARG A 483 15.38 18.25 -7.65
C ARG A 483 14.36 19.37 -7.78
N ASP A 484 14.66 20.35 -8.63
CA ASP A 484 13.75 21.44 -8.96
C ASP A 484 12.45 20.93 -9.59
N VAL A 485 12.54 20.02 -10.57
CA VAL A 485 11.37 19.46 -11.26
C VAL A 485 10.38 18.84 -10.29
N PHE A 486 10.81 17.98 -9.36
CA PHE A 486 9.87 17.32 -8.44
C PHE A 486 9.45 18.20 -7.26
N THR A 487 10.27 19.19 -6.85
CA THR A 487 9.81 20.23 -5.91
C THR A 487 8.70 21.08 -6.51
N ILE A 488 8.85 21.52 -7.76
CA ILE A 488 7.81 22.27 -8.48
C ILE A 488 6.58 21.38 -8.68
N TRP A 489 6.77 20.11 -9.06
CA TRP A 489 5.68 19.15 -9.23
C TRP A 489 4.89 18.98 -7.93
N GLY A 490 5.56 18.81 -6.79
CA GLY A 490 4.93 18.68 -5.49
C GLY A 490 4.07 19.89 -5.12
N ILE A 491 4.52 21.10 -5.42
CA ILE A 491 3.74 22.33 -5.21
C ILE A 491 2.53 22.37 -6.15
N VAL A 492 2.69 22.00 -7.43
CA VAL A 492 1.54 21.87 -8.35
C VAL A 492 0.52 20.85 -7.83
N GLN A 493 0.97 19.73 -7.28
CA GLN A 493 0.08 18.73 -6.67
C GLN A 493 -0.59 19.25 -5.39
N LEU A 494 0.11 20.04 -4.57
CA LEU A 494 -0.46 20.71 -3.40
C LEU A 494 -1.66 21.59 -3.79
N LEU A 495 -1.52 22.39 -4.86
CA LEU A 495 -2.61 23.26 -5.33
C LEU A 495 -3.81 22.47 -5.86
N ARG A 496 -3.58 21.26 -6.39
CA ARG A 496 -4.65 20.33 -6.80
C ARG A 496 -5.34 19.68 -5.60
N MET A 497 -4.59 19.41 -4.54
CA MET A 497 -5.11 18.84 -3.30
C MET A 497 -5.92 19.86 -2.49
N TYR A 498 -5.44 21.11 -2.42
CA TYR A 498 -6.02 22.21 -1.64
C TYR A 498 -6.30 23.45 -2.51
N PRO A 499 -7.19 23.34 -3.51
CA PRO A 499 -7.48 24.45 -4.42
C PRO A 499 -8.06 25.66 -3.67
N GLY A 500 -7.44 26.82 -3.89
CA GLY A 500 -7.84 28.10 -3.29
C GLY A 500 -7.35 28.34 -1.85
N GLN A 501 -6.65 27.37 -1.24
CA GLN A 501 -6.19 27.51 0.16
C GLN A 501 -4.72 27.95 0.28
N VAL A 502 -3.93 27.81 -0.78
CA VAL A 502 -2.56 28.30 -0.83
C VAL A 502 -2.60 29.79 -1.21
N PRO A 503 -2.03 30.70 -0.39
CA PRO A 503 -2.09 32.14 -0.68
C PRO A 503 -1.19 32.52 -1.87
N ASP A 504 -1.34 33.76 -2.32
CA ASP A 504 -0.39 34.35 -3.26
C ASP A 504 0.98 34.49 -2.59
N LEU A 505 2.03 34.00 -3.23
CA LEU A 505 3.36 33.83 -2.65
C LEU A 505 4.47 34.06 -3.66
N GLU A 506 5.64 34.48 -3.18
CA GLU A 506 6.91 34.39 -3.91
C GLU A 506 7.95 33.68 -3.05
N LEU A 507 8.51 32.60 -3.58
CA LEU A 507 9.39 31.68 -2.88
C LEU A 507 10.70 31.55 -3.65
N LEU A 508 11.82 31.59 -2.94
CA LEU A 508 13.14 31.28 -3.51
C LEU A 508 13.57 29.90 -3.02
N PHE A 509 13.95 29.01 -3.94
CA PHE A 509 14.37 27.65 -3.62
C PHE A 509 15.84 27.42 -3.93
N LEU A 510 16.54 26.84 -2.95
CA LEU A 510 17.89 26.30 -3.09
C LEU A 510 17.81 24.78 -3.33
N CYS A 511 18.63 24.26 -4.24
CA CYS A 511 18.66 22.82 -4.57
C CYS A 511 20.05 22.18 -4.44
N HIS A 512 20.99 22.84 -3.77
CA HIS A 512 22.30 22.30 -3.46
C HIS A 512 22.31 21.48 -2.16
N ASP A 513 23.41 20.80 -1.84
CA ASP A 513 23.41 19.90 -0.68
C ASP A 513 23.40 20.66 0.67
N PHE A 514 23.96 21.88 0.73
CA PHE A 514 24.19 22.62 1.97
C PHE A 514 23.25 23.82 2.14
N PRO A 515 22.86 24.17 3.38
CA PRO A 515 22.22 25.45 3.68
C PRO A 515 23.14 26.64 3.38
N GLU A 516 22.56 27.80 3.04
CA GLU A 516 23.32 28.99 2.59
C GLU A 516 23.09 30.25 3.43
N ILE A 517 22.07 30.27 4.29
CA ILE A 517 21.76 31.44 5.14
C ILE A 517 22.23 31.16 6.57
N TRP A 518 23.52 31.36 6.83
CA TRP A 518 24.14 30.99 8.11
C TRP A 518 23.87 32.02 9.20
N ARG A 519 23.40 31.56 10.37
CA ARG A 519 23.14 32.41 11.55
C ARG A 519 24.35 33.21 12.01
N ARG A 520 25.55 32.67 11.82
CA ARG A 520 26.81 33.34 12.20
C ARG A 520 26.99 34.66 11.45
N ASP A 521 26.50 34.77 10.22
CA ASP A 521 26.69 35.95 9.36
C ASP A 521 25.76 37.10 9.76
N TYR A 522 24.74 36.79 10.58
CA TYR A 522 23.79 37.76 11.13
C TYR A 522 24.00 38.05 12.63
N ARG A 523 25.17 37.68 13.18
CA ARG A 523 25.55 38.04 14.55
C ARG A 523 26.25 39.40 14.55
N PRO A 524 25.86 40.36 15.42
CA PRO A 524 26.55 41.64 15.56
C PRO A 524 28.04 41.43 15.86
N ARG A 525 28.92 42.08 15.09
CA ARG A 525 30.38 42.07 15.28
C ARG A 525 30.97 43.46 15.00
N PRO A 526 32.05 43.87 15.70
CA PRO A 526 32.70 45.16 15.47
C PRO A 526 33.10 45.33 14.00
N GLY A 527 32.69 46.45 13.38
CA GLY A 527 33.01 46.78 11.98
C GLY A 527 32.13 46.12 10.91
N VAL A 528 31.12 45.32 11.28
CA VAL A 528 30.19 44.68 10.32
C VAL A 528 28.75 45.10 10.62
N ASN A 529 28.16 45.87 9.70
CA ASN A 529 26.74 46.19 9.74
C ASN A 529 25.93 45.01 9.21
N VAL A 530 25.15 44.38 10.09
CA VAL A 530 24.28 43.25 9.75
C VAL A 530 22.90 43.77 9.36
N THR A 531 22.40 43.35 8.19
CA THR A 531 21.03 43.63 7.76
C THR A 531 20.07 42.56 8.29
N TRP A 532 19.11 42.96 9.12
CA TRP A 532 18.06 42.11 9.68
C TRP A 532 16.69 42.44 9.06
N PRO A 533 15.79 41.47 8.82
CA PRO A 533 15.93 40.02 9.02
C PRO A 533 16.83 39.34 7.97
N PRO A 534 17.28 38.08 8.20
CA PRO A 534 17.94 37.30 7.14
C PRO A 534 17.03 37.15 5.91
N PRO A 535 17.55 36.91 4.70
CA PRO A 535 16.70 36.66 3.54
C PRO A 535 16.08 35.26 3.61
N PRO A 536 14.78 35.10 3.29
CA PRO A 536 14.13 33.78 3.30
C PRO A 536 14.56 32.95 2.09
N LEU A 537 14.96 31.71 2.35
CA LEU A 537 15.37 30.76 1.33
C LEU A 537 14.86 29.36 1.70
N PHE A 538 14.08 28.74 0.82
CA PHE A 538 13.55 27.39 1.02
C PHE A 538 14.58 26.34 0.62
N HIS A 539 14.73 25.31 1.45
CA HIS A 539 15.71 24.26 1.28
C HIS A 539 15.22 22.95 1.90
N TYR A 540 15.57 21.79 1.35
CA TYR A 540 15.19 20.49 1.93
C TYR A 540 16.14 20.00 3.03
N CYS A 541 17.23 20.72 3.29
CA CYS A 541 18.21 20.34 4.30
C CYS A 541 18.39 21.50 5.28
N GLY A 542 17.93 21.31 6.51
CA GLY A 542 18.09 22.25 7.61
C GLY A 542 19.36 22.02 8.42
N HIS A 543 19.77 23.04 9.17
CA HIS A 543 20.87 22.98 10.12
C HIS A 543 20.62 23.96 11.27
N ALA A 544 21.00 23.60 12.51
CA ALA A 544 20.73 24.42 13.69
C ALA A 544 21.40 25.81 13.65
N GLY A 545 22.49 25.92 12.90
CA GLY A 545 23.22 27.14 12.62
C GLY A 545 22.80 27.91 11.36
N ALA A 546 21.72 27.52 10.69
CA ALA A 546 21.21 28.18 9.48
C ALA A 546 19.77 28.71 9.69
N PHE A 547 19.34 29.60 8.80
CA PHE A 547 18.00 30.18 8.73
C PHE A 547 17.19 29.67 7.53
N ASP A 548 17.77 28.85 6.66
CA ASP A 548 17.07 28.23 5.54
C ASP A 548 15.77 27.53 6.04
N ILE A 549 14.68 27.77 5.32
CA ILE A 549 13.33 27.29 5.65
C ILE A 549 13.21 25.86 5.14
N VAL A 550 13.00 24.90 6.04
CA VAL A 550 12.98 23.49 5.68
C VAL A 550 11.70 23.13 4.94
N PHE A 551 11.85 22.51 3.77
CA PHE A 551 10.75 22.08 2.90
C PHE A 551 10.85 20.58 2.59
N PRO A 552 9.74 19.84 2.42
CA PRO A 552 9.81 18.43 2.05
C PRO A 552 10.64 18.18 0.80
N ASP A 553 11.50 17.17 0.86
CA ASP A 553 12.44 16.88 -0.21
C ASP A 553 11.76 16.33 -1.48
N TRP A 554 12.40 16.52 -2.64
CA TRP A 554 11.84 16.15 -3.94
C TRP A 554 11.51 14.65 -4.08
N SER A 555 12.13 13.77 -3.29
CA SER A 555 11.96 12.32 -3.41
C SER A 555 10.62 11.79 -2.92
N PHE A 556 9.79 12.61 -2.25
CA PHE A 556 8.42 12.22 -1.91
C PHE A 556 7.55 11.94 -3.15
N TRP A 557 7.75 12.69 -4.23
CA TRP A 557 7.00 12.54 -5.48
C TRP A 557 7.68 11.67 -6.54
N GLY A 558 8.96 11.33 -6.33
CA GLY A 558 9.73 10.41 -7.18
C GLY A 558 11.14 10.90 -7.53
N CYS A 559 11.83 10.17 -8.42
CA CYS A 559 13.28 10.27 -8.59
C CYS A 559 13.74 10.55 -10.04
N LEU A 560 14.55 11.61 -10.17
CA LEU A 560 15.92 11.63 -10.71
C LEU A 560 16.21 10.83 -11.99
N ASN A 561 15.73 11.34 -13.13
CA ASN A 561 16.35 10.99 -14.41
C ASN A 561 16.15 12.07 -15.48
N MET A 562 17.12 12.96 -15.64
CA MET A 562 17.28 13.63 -16.93
C MET A 562 18.76 13.92 -17.23
N HIS A 563 19.42 12.93 -17.84
CA HIS A 563 20.48 13.02 -18.86
C HIS A 563 21.58 11.95 -18.73
N MET A 564 21.95 11.37 -19.88
CA MET A 564 22.82 10.21 -20.14
C MET A 564 24.28 10.26 -19.61
N VAL A 565 24.64 11.15 -18.70
CA VAL A 565 26.05 11.29 -18.26
C VAL A 565 26.31 10.65 -16.89
N ARG A 566 25.28 10.45 -16.05
CA ARG A 566 25.39 9.72 -14.76
C ARG A 566 24.10 8.92 -14.50
N PRO A 567 24.19 7.62 -14.14
CA PRO A 567 23.00 6.87 -13.77
C PRO A 567 22.53 7.29 -12.37
N GLU A 568 21.27 7.69 -12.30
CA GLU A 568 20.68 8.35 -11.14
C GLU A 568 19.54 7.51 -10.54
N ILE A 569 19.41 7.61 -9.21
CA ILE A 569 18.94 6.57 -8.28
C ILE A 569 17.51 6.10 -8.58
N ASN A 570 17.21 4.82 -8.33
CA ASN A 570 15.86 4.24 -8.50
C ASN A 570 15.00 4.41 -7.22
N VAL A 571 14.45 5.60 -6.98
CA VAL A 571 13.50 5.83 -5.87
C VAL A 571 12.08 5.99 -6.43
N LYS A 572 11.12 5.25 -5.90
CA LYS A 572 9.70 5.37 -6.26
C LYS A 572 9.05 6.54 -5.50
N GLU A 573 7.87 6.95 -5.91
CA GLU A 573 6.98 7.82 -5.10
C GLU A 573 6.78 7.20 -3.70
N TRP A 574 6.63 8.06 -2.68
CA TRP A 574 6.73 7.66 -1.29
C TRP A 574 5.61 6.71 -0.80
N ASN A 575 4.36 6.87 -1.19
CA ASN A 575 3.30 5.91 -0.82
C ASN A 575 3.65 4.52 -1.32
N LYS A 576 4.00 4.39 -2.61
CA LYS A 576 4.38 3.10 -3.19
C LYS A 576 5.65 2.52 -2.59
N LEU A 577 6.61 3.39 -2.29
CA LEU A 577 7.89 2.96 -1.73
C LEU A 577 7.76 2.53 -0.27
N SER A 578 7.00 3.27 0.53
CA SER A 578 6.76 2.96 1.94
C SER A 578 5.96 1.68 2.10
N GLU A 579 4.97 1.43 1.25
CA GLU A 579 4.30 0.13 1.14
C GLU A 579 5.28 -0.98 0.77
N ALA A 580 6.09 -0.81 -0.28
CA ALA A 580 7.08 -1.80 -0.68
C ALA A 580 8.15 -2.07 0.40
N ILE A 581 8.54 -1.08 1.19
CA ILE A 581 9.47 -1.27 2.31
C ILE A 581 8.77 -1.99 3.48
N SER A 582 7.54 -1.58 3.81
CA SER A 582 6.74 -2.20 4.88
C SER A 582 6.51 -3.67 4.62
N GLU A 583 6.19 -3.98 3.37
CA GLU A 583 6.06 -5.35 2.95
C GLU A 583 7.43 -6.06 2.92
N GLY A 584 8.47 -5.42 2.37
CA GLY A 584 9.83 -5.97 2.33
C GLY A 584 10.40 -6.33 3.70
N ALA A 585 9.98 -5.60 4.73
CA ALA A 585 10.27 -5.88 6.13
C ALA A 585 9.62 -7.18 6.64
N LYS A 586 8.49 -7.62 6.07
CA LYS A 586 7.79 -8.87 6.41
C LYS A 586 8.42 -10.10 5.76
N LYS A 587 9.22 -9.92 4.69
CA LYS A 587 9.94 -11.03 4.01
C LYS A 587 10.91 -11.76 4.93
N VAL A 588 11.40 -11.14 6.00
CA VAL A 588 12.27 -11.79 6.99
C VAL A 588 11.76 -11.46 8.38
N LYS A 589 11.27 -12.48 9.11
CA LYS A 589 10.86 -12.31 10.52
C LYS A 589 12.00 -11.65 11.28
N TRP A 590 11.69 -10.67 12.13
CA TRP A 590 12.72 -9.86 12.79
C TRP A 590 13.75 -10.72 13.53
N GLU A 591 13.30 -11.81 14.15
CA GLU A 591 14.11 -12.79 14.87
C GLU A 591 15.10 -13.53 13.96
N GLU A 592 14.76 -13.73 12.68
CA GLU A 592 15.57 -14.41 11.67
C GLU A 592 16.51 -13.45 10.93
N ARG A 593 16.33 -12.13 11.10
CA ARG A 593 17.22 -11.14 10.50
C ARG A 593 18.63 -11.30 11.01
N LYS A 594 19.58 -10.98 10.13
CA LYS A 594 21.02 -11.05 10.41
C LYS A 594 21.37 -10.21 11.64
N PRO A 595 22.03 -10.79 12.67
CA PRO A 595 22.21 -10.16 13.98
C PRO A 595 23.41 -9.20 14.04
N TYR A 596 23.72 -8.53 12.93
CA TYR A 596 24.85 -7.61 12.82
C TYR A 596 24.42 -6.31 12.12
N ALA A 597 25.19 -5.24 12.34
CA ALA A 597 24.94 -3.96 11.71
C ALA A 597 25.28 -3.98 10.24
N TYR A 598 24.42 -3.36 9.43
CA TYR A 598 24.59 -3.29 8.00
C TYR A 598 24.50 -1.86 7.47
N TRP A 599 25.44 -1.52 6.59
CA TRP A 599 25.40 -0.31 5.78
C TRP A 599 25.86 -0.59 4.35
N LYS A 600 25.18 0.01 3.38
CA LYS A 600 25.62 0.06 1.98
C LYS A 600 25.45 1.49 1.47
N GLY A 601 26.51 2.07 0.94
CA GLY A 601 26.46 3.44 0.44
C GLY A 601 27.77 3.88 -0.21
N ASN A 602 27.76 5.07 -0.84
CA ASN A 602 28.95 5.64 -1.44
C ASN A 602 29.77 6.37 -0.37
N PRO A 603 30.98 5.90 0.01
CA PRO A 603 31.84 6.57 0.98
C PRO A 603 32.62 7.73 0.38
N GLY A 604 32.76 7.82 -0.95
CA GLY A 604 33.50 8.88 -1.61
C GLY A 604 32.93 10.29 -1.37
N VAL A 605 31.64 10.38 -1.02
CA VAL A 605 30.92 11.65 -0.88
C VAL A 605 31.20 12.38 0.44
N ALA A 606 31.71 11.70 1.48
CA ALA A 606 31.86 12.29 2.81
C ALA A 606 33.01 11.68 3.59
N LYS A 607 33.76 12.52 4.34
CA LYS A 607 34.82 12.04 5.25
C LYS A 607 34.25 11.06 6.29
N LEU A 608 33.09 11.38 6.87
CA LEU A 608 32.44 10.54 7.88
C LEU A 608 32.17 9.11 7.37
N ARG A 609 31.71 8.96 6.12
CA ARG A 609 31.49 7.64 5.50
C ARG A 609 32.80 6.91 5.19
N ARG A 610 33.85 7.62 4.74
CA ARG A 610 35.19 7.00 4.58
C ARG A 610 35.73 6.50 5.90
N ASP A 611 35.54 7.26 6.97
CA ASP A 611 35.97 6.85 8.31
C ASP A 611 35.10 5.70 8.86
N LEU A 612 33.81 5.61 8.51
CA LEU A 612 32.97 4.46 8.85
C LEU A 612 33.50 3.18 8.19
N MET A 613 33.93 3.24 6.93
CA MET A 613 34.51 2.08 6.22
C MET A 613 35.77 1.50 6.87
N LYS A 614 36.40 2.20 7.83
CA LYS A 614 37.55 1.70 8.58
C LYS A 614 37.17 0.81 9.76
N CYS A 615 35.88 0.73 10.12
CA CYS A 615 35.42 -0.18 11.17
C CYS A 615 35.51 -1.62 10.67
N HIS A 616 36.42 -2.42 11.26
CA HIS A 616 36.58 -3.84 10.96
C HIS A 616 36.17 -4.64 12.19
N ASP A 617 34.97 -5.22 12.15
CA ASP A 617 34.46 -6.07 13.21
C ASP A 617 33.42 -7.05 12.62
N PRO A 618 33.37 -8.32 13.07
CA PRO A 618 32.36 -9.28 12.60
C PRO A 618 30.90 -8.82 12.78
N MET A 619 30.64 -7.92 13.73
CA MET A 619 29.33 -7.34 14.02
C MET A 619 28.97 -6.13 13.14
N VAL A 620 29.87 -5.67 12.27
CA VAL A 620 29.69 -4.47 11.44
C VAL A 620 30.02 -4.76 9.97
N HIS A 621 29.00 -4.80 9.13
CA HIS A 621 29.12 -5.15 7.70
C HIS A 621 28.86 -3.93 6.83
N LEU A 622 29.91 -3.45 6.16
CA LEU A 622 29.90 -2.21 5.39
C LEU A 622 30.23 -2.48 3.92
N TYR A 623 29.40 -1.97 3.02
CA TYR A 623 29.53 -2.22 1.59
C TYR A 623 29.65 -0.91 0.79
N HIS A 624 30.66 -0.86 -0.07
CA HIS A 624 30.85 0.23 -1.03
C HIS A 624 29.80 0.17 -2.14
N GLN A 625 28.99 1.21 -2.26
CA GLN A 625 28.00 1.36 -3.34
C GLN A 625 28.54 2.27 -4.45
N ASN A 626 28.78 1.69 -5.62
CA ASN A 626 29.19 2.42 -6.81
C ASN A 626 27.98 2.69 -7.71
N TRP A 627 27.45 3.92 -7.68
CA TRP A 627 26.26 4.29 -8.46
C TRP A 627 26.43 4.12 -9.97
N ARG A 628 27.64 4.28 -10.53
CA ARG A 628 27.88 4.02 -11.96
C ARG A 628 27.68 2.55 -12.30
N ARG A 629 28.20 1.65 -11.45
CA ARG A 629 28.01 0.21 -11.62
C ARG A 629 26.56 -0.17 -11.40
N GLU A 630 25.92 0.32 -10.33
CA GLU A 630 24.51 0.08 -10.04
C GLU A 630 23.63 0.49 -11.22
N GLY A 631 23.88 1.65 -11.81
CA GLY A 631 23.20 2.11 -13.02
C GLY A 631 23.28 1.15 -14.20
N ARG A 632 24.50 0.65 -14.50
CA ARG A 632 24.72 -0.32 -15.60
C ARG A 632 23.96 -1.63 -15.39
N ILE A 633 23.73 -2.03 -14.14
CA ILE A 633 23.00 -3.26 -13.80
C ILE A 633 21.53 -2.98 -13.45
N GLY A 634 21.01 -1.79 -13.74
CA GLY A 634 19.62 -1.43 -13.48
C GLY A 634 19.23 -1.34 -12.00
N PHE A 635 20.19 -1.04 -11.12
CA PHE A 635 20.03 -0.90 -9.66
C PHE A 635 19.54 -2.16 -8.94
N ARG A 636 19.66 -3.35 -9.56
CA ARG A 636 19.18 -4.63 -9.01
C ARG A 636 19.64 -4.97 -7.59
N THR A 637 20.76 -4.39 -7.13
CA THR A 637 21.29 -4.65 -5.78
C THR A 637 21.08 -3.49 -4.81
N SER A 638 20.27 -2.50 -5.21
CA SER A 638 20.06 -1.24 -4.50
C SER A 638 18.59 -0.87 -4.35
N ASN A 639 17.68 -1.81 -4.63
CA ASN A 639 16.26 -1.68 -4.29
C ASN A 639 16.14 -1.41 -2.79
N LEU A 640 15.25 -0.48 -2.41
CA LEU A 640 15.11 -0.05 -1.02
C LEU A 640 14.22 -1.02 -0.24
N GLU A 641 13.24 -1.63 -0.92
CA GLU A 641 12.35 -2.68 -0.40
C GLU A 641 13.08 -3.94 0.07
N ASP A 642 14.25 -4.23 -0.52
CA ASP A 642 15.01 -5.45 -0.21
C ASP A 642 16.05 -5.24 0.92
N GLN A 643 16.04 -4.08 1.58
CA GLN A 643 17.11 -3.70 2.52
C GLN A 643 16.84 -4.06 3.98
N CYS A 644 15.66 -4.60 4.30
CA CYS A 644 15.20 -4.86 5.67
C CYS A 644 15.65 -6.24 6.21
N THR A 645 16.81 -6.75 5.77
CA THR A 645 17.29 -8.12 6.07
C THR A 645 18.13 -8.25 7.36
N HIS A 646 18.44 -7.13 8.02
CA HIS A 646 19.35 -7.06 9.17
C HIS A 646 18.65 -6.47 10.37
N ARG A 647 18.97 -6.94 11.59
CA ARG A 647 18.39 -6.39 12.82
C ARG A 647 18.78 -4.92 13.04
N TYR A 648 19.96 -4.54 12.58
CA TYR A 648 20.53 -3.22 12.80
C TYR A 648 20.93 -2.55 11.48
N LYS A 649 20.45 -1.33 11.26
CA LYS A 649 20.72 -0.56 10.03
C LYS A 649 21.39 0.75 10.39
N ILE A 650 22.52 1.05 9.77
CA ILE A 650 23.28 2.26 10.09
C ILE A 650 22.77 3.40 9.21
N TYR A 651 22.45 4.53 9.83
CA TYR A 651 22.29 5.80 9.13
C TYR A 651 23.55 6.66 9.32
N VAL A 652 24.05 7.21 8.20
CA VAL A 652 25.19 8.11 8.19
C VAL A 652 25.03 9.14 7.07
N GLU A 653 25.26 10.40 7.41
CA GLU A 653 25.14 11.53 6.49
C GLU A 653 26.08 11.42 5.28
N GLY A 654 25.67 12.07 4.19
CA GLY A 654 26.45 12.18 2.96
C GLY A 654 27.29 13.46 2.98
N ARG A 655 27.27 14.21 1.87
CA ARG A 655 27.85 15.57 1.86
C ARG A 655 27.14 16.47 2.89
N ALA A 656 25.82 16.32 2.97
CA ALA A 656 24.96 16.91 3.99
C ALA A 656 23.93 15.86 4.44
N TRP A 657 22.67 16.26 4.63
CA TRP A 657 21.55 15.35 4.86
C TRP A 657 21.45 14.24 3.79
N SER A 658 21.01 13.05 4.19
CA SER A 658 20.87 11.90 3.31
C SER A 658 19.43 11.40 3.30
N VAL A 659 18.81 11.40 2.12
CA VAL A 659 17.45 10.91 1.87
C VAL A 659 17.19 9.47 2.36
N SER A 660 18.25 8.68 2.55
CA SER A 660 18.17 7.31 3.07
C SER A 660 17.56 7.19 4.47
N GLU A 661 17.53 8.27 5.25
CA GLU A 661 17.06 8.25 6.64
C GLU A 661 15.66 7.66 6.77
N LYS A 662 14.68 8.21 6.03
CA LYS A 662 13.29 7.73 6.07
C LYS A 662 13.15 6.28 5.60
N TYR A 663 13.92 5.86 4.61
CA TYR A 663 13.89 4.48 4.09
C TYR A 663 14.45 3.48 5.11
N ILE A 664 15.53 3.85 5.80
CA ILE A 664 16.15 3.01 6.83
C ILE A 664 15.23 2.89 8.05
N LEU A 665 14.64 3.99 8.50
CA LEU A 665 13.70 4.01 9.62
C LEU A 665 12.46 3.16 9.34
N ALA A 666 11.96 3.11 8.10
CA ALA A 666 10.78 2.33 7.72
C ALA A 666 10.97 0.79 7.77
N CYS A 667 12.19 0.27 7.97
CA CYS A 667 12.49 -1.16 7.81
C CYS A 667 12.19 -2.07 9.04
N ASP A 668 11.61 -1.59 10.14
CA ASP A 668 11.49 -2.28 11.45
C ASP A 668 12.84 -2.67 12.11
N SER A 669 13.96 -2.39 11.44
CA SER A 669 15.30 -2.60 11.98
C SER A 669 15.62 -1.51 13.00
N MET A 670 16.35 -1.86 14.06
CA MET A 670 16.86 -0.85 14.99
C MET A 670 17.86 0.03 14.23
N THR A 671 17.46 1.28 14.00
CA THR A 671 18.28 2.24 13.25
C THR A 671 19.39 2.76 14.17
N LEU A 672 20.64 2.51 13.79
CA LEU A 672 21.83 3.05 14.43
C LEU A 672 22.15 4.39 13.80
N LEU A 673 21.70 5.47 14.42
CA LEU A 673 21.74 6.81 13.88
C LEU A 673 23.03 7.50 14.32
N ILE A 674 24.00 7.61 13.41
CA ILE A 674 25.19 8.45 13.65
C ILE A 674 24.72 9.89 13.73
N LYS A 675 24.93 10.52 14.90
CA LYS A 675 24.37 11.82 15.25
C LYS A 675 24.47 12.80 14.06
N PRO A 676 23.33 13.19 13.46
CA PRO A 676 23.33 14.00 12.26
C PRO A 676 23.65 15.46 12.59
N PHE A 677 24.31 16.13 11.66
CA PHE A 677 24.52 17.58 11.70
C PHE A 677 23.36 18.33 11.04
N TYR A 678 22.71 17.70 10.07
CA TYR A 678 21.62 18.24 9.27
C TYR A 678 20.31 17.57 9.62
N PHE A 679 19.20 18.22 9.31
CA PHE A 679 17.86 17.66 9.54
C PHE A 679 16.93 17.96 8.37
N ASP A 680 15.88 17.17 8.26
CA ASP A 680 14.75 17.41 7.38
C ASP A 680 13.54 17.85 8.25
N PHE A 681 12.40 18.14 7.64
CA PHE A 681 11.27 18.77 8.32
C PHE A 681 10.73 17.93 9.50
N PHE A 682 10.82 16.60 9.42
CA PHE A 682 10.31 15.68 10.44
C PHE A 682 11.35 15.16 11.44
N THR A 683 12.64 15.11 11.06
CA THR A 683 13.64 14.34 11.83
C THR A 683 13.97 14.97 13.19
N ARG A 684 13.72 16.27 13.36
CA ARG A 684 13.85 16.98 14.64
C ARG A 684 12.96 16.42 15.75
N SER A 685 11.84 15.80 15.38
CA SER A 685 10.89 15.19 16.31
C SER A 685 11.18 13.71 16.60
N LEU A 686 12.23 13.12 16.03
CA LEU A 686 12.67 11.78 16.42
C LEU A 686 13.28 11.80 17.84
N VAL A 687 13.09 10.74 18.61
CA VAL A 687 13.52 10.65 20.01
C VAL A 687 14.51 9.48 20.13
N PRO A 688 15.73 9.70 20.65
CA PRO A 688 16.71 8.64 20.86
C PRO A 688 16.17 7.62 21.87
N MET A 689 16.52 6.34 21.70
CA MET A 689 16.04 5.19 22.47
C MET A 689 14.54 4.89 22.37
N GLU A 690 13.78 5.72 21.65
CA GLU A 690 12.39 5.45 21.28
C GLU A 690 12.31 5.09 19.80
N HIS A 691 12.80 5.95 18.90
CA HIS A 691 12.73 5.75 17.45
C HIS A 691 14.03 5.20 16.84
N TYR A 692 15.18 5.43 17.50
CA TYR A 692 16.50 5.04 16.99
C TYR A 692 17.52 4.89 18.12
N TRP A 693 18.65 4.25 17.84
CA TRP A 693 19.80 4.17 18.73
C TRP A 693 20.84 5.25 18.38
N PRO A 694 21.20 6.17 19.30
CA PRO A 694 22.15 7.24 19.01
C PRO A 694 23.60 6.72 18.96
N ILE A 695 24.39 7.20 17.98
CA ILE A 695 25.80 6.83 17.80
C ILE A 695 26.68 8.10 17.73
N ARG A 696 27.78 8.15 18.49
CA ARG A 696 28.73 9.26 18.45
C ARG A 696 29.53 9.27 17.14
N PRO A 697 29.65 10.40 16.42
CA PRO A 697 30.38 10.44 15.14
C PRO A 697 31.87 10.10 15.25
N ARG A 698 32.51 10.44 16.37
CA ARG A 698 33.95 10.19 16.62
C ARG A 698 34.21 8.73 17.00
N GLU A 699 33.43 8.21 17.95
CA GLU A 699 33.50 6.83 18.48
C GLU A 699 32.59 5.83 17.73
N LYS A 700 32.17 6.16 16.50
CA LYS A 700 31.12 5.40 15.77
C LYS A 700 31.36 3.89 15.69
N CYS A 701 32.60 3.43 15.55
CA CYS A 701 32.88 1.99 15.45
C CYS A 701 32.58 1.28 16.79
N SER A 702 33.14 1.79 17.89
CA SER A 702 32.97 1.24 19.24
C SER A 702 31.51 1.32 19.69
N ASP A 703 30.83 2.42 19.38
CA ASP A 703 29.41 2.63 19.67
C ASP A 703 28.50 1.67 18.89
N ILE A 704 28.74 1.47 17.58
CA ILE A 704 27.95 0.54 16.76
C ILE A 704 28.11 -0.89 17.27
N ILE A 705 29.35 -1.31 17.56
CA ILE A 705 29.65 -2.64 18.09
C ILE A 705 28.91 -2.85 19.42
N PHE A 706 28.99 -1.89 20.34
CA PHE A 706 28.25 -1.94 21.59
C PHE A 706 26.74 -2.02 21.38
N ALA A 707 26.17 -1.20 20.50
CA ALA A 707 24.74 -1.20 20.19
C ALA A 707 24.25 -2.55 19.66
N VAL A 708 25.06 -3.22 18.82
CA VAL A 708 24.77 -4.57 18.31
C VAL A 708 24.84 -5.61 19.42
N HIS A 709 25.88 -5.59 20.26
CA HIS A 709 25.98 -6.50 21.40
C HIS A 709 24.82 -6.33 22.38
N TRP A 710 24.52 -5.08 22.75
CA TRP A 710 23.40 -4.74 23.61
C TRP A 710 22.09 -5.22 22.98
N GLY A 711 21.88 -4.95 21.69
CA GLY A 711 20.65 -5.30 20.99
C GLY A 711 20.45 -6.81 20.86
N ASN A 712 21.52 -7.58 20.69
CA ASN A 712 21.46 -9.03 20.62
C ASN A 712 21.20 -9.66 21.99
N ASN A 713 21.65 -9.02 23.07
CA ASN A 713 21.31 -9.42 24.44
C ASN A 713 19.93 -8.92 24.90
N ASN A 714 19.39 -7.89 24.25
CA ASN A 714 18.11 -7.25 24.56
C ASN A 714 17.18 -7.25 23.34
N THR A 715 17.04 -8.41 22.68
CA THR A 715 16.36 -8.55 21.38
C THR A 715 14.96 -7.93 21.34
N LYS A 716 14.14 -8.14 22.38
CA LYS A 716 12.80 -7.55 22.48
C LYS A 716 12.85 -6.02 22.46
N LYS A 717 13.76 -5.40 23.23
CA LYS A 717 13.91 -3.95 23.29
C LYS A 717 14.43 -3.39 21.96
N ALA A 718 15.42 -4.05 21.35
CA ALA A 718 15.93 -3.67 20.04
C ALA A 718 14.85 -3.71 18.95
N LYS A 719 14.01 -4.75 18.96
CA LYS A 719 12.83 -4.87 18.08
C LYS A 719 11.85 -3.73 18.33
N THR A 720 11.55 -3.40 19.59
CA THR A 720 10.66 -2.29 19.94
C THR A 720 11.19 -0.95 19.44
N ILE A 721 12.48 -0.64 19.62
CA ILE A 721 13.07 0.62 19.11
C ILE A 721 12.94 0.70 17.58
N GLY A 722 13.28 -0.39 16.86
CA GLY A 722 13.14 -0.45 15.41
C GLY A 722 11.70 -0.27 14.94
N ARG A 723 10.76 -0.93 15.61
CA ARG A 723 9.32 -0.85 15.31
C ARG A 723 8.72 0.52 15.62
N ASN A 724 9.12 1.16 16.71
CA ASN A 724 8.66 2.51 17.03
C ASN A 724 9.18 3.51 15.98
N GLY A 725 10.41 3.36 15.51
CA GLY A 725 10.97 4.19 14.44
C GLY A 725 10.25 4.03 13.11
N SER A 726 9.93 2.80 12.71
CA SER A 726 9.16 2.53 11.49
C SER A 726 7.70 2.97 11.62
N GLU A 727 7.04 2.70 12.75
CA GLU A 727 5.67 3.17 13.02
C GLU A 727 5.61 4.70 12.98
N TYR A 728 6.59 5.41 13.55
CA TYR A 728 6.68 6.87 13.47
C TYR A 728 6.72 7.35 12.01
N VAL A 729 7.61 6.77 11.18
CA VAL A 729 7.76 7.17 9.78
C VAL A 729 6.54 6.81 8.94
N LEU A 730 6.05 5.57 9.02
CA LEU A 730 4.94 5.08 8.19
C LEU A 730 3.61 5.74 8.56
N LYS A 731 3.42 6.10 9.84
CA LYS A 731 2.21 6.80 10.29
C LYS A 731 2.29 8.30 10.02
N ASN A 732 3.39 8.95 10.41
CA ASN A 732 3.45 10.41 10.45
C ASN A 732 3.98 11.03 9.15
N LEU A 733 4.48 10.25 8.19
CA LEU A 733 4.92 10.74 6.87
C LEU A 733 4.03 10.27 5.72
N GLN A 734 2.77 9.90 5.96
CA GLN A 734 1.83 9.69 4.86
C GLN A 734 1.77 10.94 3.96
N MET A 735 1.60 10.76 2.65
CA MET A 735 1.60 11.89 1.70
C MET A 735 0.58 12.97 2.07
N LYS A 736 -0.54 12.61 2.72
CA LYS A 736 -1.47 13.58 3.31
C LYS A 736 -0.75 14.58 4.23
N TYR A 737 -0.02 14.12 5.24
CA TYR A 737 0.68 15.01 6.17
C TYR A 737 1.83 15.77 5.51
N VAL A 738 2.45 15.22 4.46
CA VAL A 738 3.44 15.96 3.67
C VAL A 738 2.80 17.19 3.01
N TYR A 739 1.63 17.01 2.37
CA TYR A 739 0.89 18.13 1.78
C TYR A 739 0.32 19.08 2.85
N ASP A 740 -0.19 18.57 3.97
CA ASP A 740 -0.68 19.41 5.07
C ASP A 740 0.46 20.28 5.63
N TYR A 741 1.66 19.71 5.79
CA TYR A 741 2.84 20.45 6.25
C TYR A 741 3.20 21.57 5.27
N MET A 742 3.23 21.26 3.97
CA MET A 742 3.47 22.27 2.94
C MET A 742 2.40 23.37 2.97
N LEU A 743 1.12 23.01 3.09
CA LEU A 743 0.03 23.98 3.18
C LEU A 743 0.23 24.95 4.34
N TYR A 744 0.45 24.44 5.55
CA TYR A 744 0.62 25.28 6.74
C TYR A 744 1.90 26.10 6.71
N LEU A 745 2.99 25.55 6.19
CA LEU A 745 4.25 26.28 6.00
C LEU A 745 4.04 27.47 5.06
N LEU A 746 3.42 27.24 3.90
CA LEU A 746 3.18 28.28 2.89
C LEU A 746 2.15 29.31 3.36
N GLN A 747 1.08 28.91 4.05
CA GLN A 747 0.13 29.83 4.66
C GLN A 747 0.78 30.70 5.74
N SER A 748 1.61 30.10 6.60
CA SER A 748 2.31 30.84 7.66
C SER A 748 3.35 31.78 7.08
N TYR A 749 4.07 31.37 6.03
CA TYR A 749 5.00 32.22 5.29
C TYR A 749 4.28 33.39 4.62
N GLY A 750 3.12 33.14 3.98
CA GLY A 750 2.32 34.18 3.33
C GLY A 750 1.85 35.28 4.27
N LYS A 751 1.52 34.93 5.53
CA LYS A 751 1.19 35.91 6.59
C LYS A 751 2.35 36.86 6.92
N LEU A 752 3.58 36.49 6.59
CA LEU A 752 4.78 37.29 6.85
C LEU A 752 5.17 38.15 5.63
N MET A 753 4.57 37.95 4.45
CA MET A 753 4.91 38.72 3.26
C MET A 753 4.35 40.15 3.34
N ASN A 754 5.25 41.12 3.54
CA ASN A 754 4.96 42.55 3.50
C ASN A 754 5.31 43.13 2.12
N MET A 755 4.79 42.49 1.07
CA MET A 755 4.97 42.93 -0.31
C MET A 755 3.87 42.38 -1.21
N ASN A 756 3.58 43.10 -2.29
CA ASN A 756 2.68 42.60 -3.33
C ASN A 756 3.40 41.56 -4.19
N VAL A 757 2.70 40.45 -4.45
CA VAL A 757 3.17 39.35 -5.29
C VAL A 757 3.14 39.76 -6.77
N GLN A 758 4.32 39.70 -7.39
CA GLN A 758 4.56 40.06 -8.78
C GLN A 758 5.12 38.86 -9.54
N VAL A 759 4.60 38.64 -10.75
CA VAL A 759 5.17 37.66 -11.68
C VAL A 759 6.24 38.39 -12.48
N PRO A 760 7.53 38.11 -12.27
CA PRO A 760 8.59 38.82 -12.97
C PRO A 760 8.60 38.48 -14.47
N GLU A 761 9.10 39.41 -15.28
CA GLU A 761 9.31 39.19 -16.71
C GLU A 761 10.24 37.98 -16.93
N GLY A 762 9.85 37.05 -17.80
CA GLY A 762 10.56 35.80 -18.03
C GLY A 762 10.10 34.59 -17.19
N ALA A 763 9.25 34.78 -16.19
CA ALA A 763 8.61 33.66 -15.48
C ALA A 763 7.64 32.89 -16.39
N LYS A 764 7.63 31.56 -16.28
CA LYS A 764 6.75 30.67 -17.06
C LYS A 764 5.65 30.11 -16.17
N GLU A 765 4.41 30.11 -16.65
CA GLU A 765 3.32 29.39 -15.97
C GLU A 765 3.59 27.87 -16.02
N VAL A 766 3.33 27.18 -14.91
CA VAL A 766 3.57 25.75 -14.74
C VAL A 766 2.35 25.08 -14.12
N CYS A 767 1.98 23.92 -14.66
CA CYS A 767 0.89 23.06 -14.20
C CYS A 767 1.20 21.61 -14.55
N SER A 768 0.34 20.67 -14.12
CA SER A 768 0.58 19.24 -14.32
C SER A 768 0.75 18.88 -15.79
N GLU A 769 -0.01 19.50 -16.69
CA GLU A 769 0.08 19.28 -18.13
C GLU A 769 1.42 19.73 -18.70
N ILE A 770 1.83 20.97 -18.41
CA ILE A 770 3.10 21.53 -18.92
C ILE A 770 4.29 20.70 -18.46
N MET A 771 4.24 20.16 -17.24
CA MET A 771 5.34 19.35 -16.71
C MET A 771 5.32 17.91 -17.22
N ALA A 772 4.16 17.25 -17.26
CA ALA A 772 4.08 15.81 -17.51
C ALA A 772 3.86 15.45 -19.00
N CYS A 773 3.07 16.23 -19.74
CA CYS A 773 2.70 15.89 -21.13
C CYS A 773 3.88 15.91 -22.12
N PRO A 774 4.89 16.80 -22.00
CA PRO A 774 6.06 16.76 -22.89
C PRO A 774 6.99 15.56 -22.68
N ILE A 775 6.86 14.85 -21.56
CA ILE A 775 7.76 13.75 -21.19
C ILE A 775 7.22 12.44 -21.77
N ASN A 776 7.85 11.97 -22.85
CA ASN A 776 7.51 10.70 -23.50
C ASN A 776 8.06 9.50 -22.71
N GLY A 777 7.26 9.01 -21.76
CA GLY A 777 7.57 7.80 -20.99
C GLY A 777 8.79 7.94 -20.07
N GLY A 778 9.34 6.80 -19.64
CA GLY A 778 10.46 6.76 -18.71
C GLY A 778 10.08 7.04 -17.24
N ARG A 779 11.07 6.92 -16.34
CA ARG A 779 10.85 6.97 -14.89
C ARG A 779 10.31 8.31 -14.39
N VAL A 780 10.71 9.42 -14.98
CA VAL A 780 10.20 10.74 -14.59
C VAL A 780 8.70 10.82 -14.87
N ARG A 781 8.27 10.39 -16.08
CA ARG A 781 6.84 10.36 -16.42
C ARG A 781 6.05 9.39 -15.54
N GLN A 782 6.65 8.25 -15.19
CA GLN A 782 6.06 7.29 -14.26
C GLN A 782 5.86 7.93 -12.89
N CYS A 783 6.90 8.51 -12.28
CA CYS A 783 6.81 9.18 -10.98
C CYS A 783 5.77 10.30 -10.96
N MET A 784 5.67 11.09 -12.04
CA MET A 784 4.64 12.12 -12.17
C MET A 784 3.22 11.52 -12.27
N GLY A 785 3.04 10.38 -12.96
CA GLY A 785 1.75 9.67 -12.96
C GLY A 785 1.40 9.15 -11.57
N ASP A 786 2.35 8.45 -10.97
CA ASP A 786 2.26 7.81 -9.66
C ASP A 786 1.91 8.77 -8.51
N SER A 787 2.30 10.04 -8.65
CA SER A 787 2.09 11.09 -7.64
C SER A 787 1.05 12.15 -8.03
N LEU A 788 0.30 11.92 -9.11
CA LEU A 788 -0.72 12.86 -9.61
C LEU A 788 -1.95 12.87 -8.70
N ILE A 789 -2.32 14.06 -8.22
CA ILE A 789 -3.54 14.28 -7.43
C ILE A 789 -4.74 14.42 -8.37
N MET A 790 -5.59 13.41 -8.40
CA MET A 790 -6.75 13.33 -9.31
C MET A 790 -8.00 14.06 -8.79
N PHE A 791 -8.08 14.29 -7.47
CA PHE A 791 -9.24 14.90 -6.80
C PHE A 791 -8.75 15.83 -5.67
N PRO A 792 -9.47 16.92 -5.35
CA PRO A 792 -9.16 17.69 -4.15
C PRO A 792 -9.37 16.84 -2.90
N SER A 793 -8.74 17.23 -1.80
CA SER A 793 -9.05 16.62 -0.51
C SER A 793 -10.50 16.90 -0.12
N VAL A 794 -11.24 15.84 0.20
CA VAL A 794 -12.61 15.94 0.75
C VAL A 794 -12.62 16.27 2.25
N LYS A 795 -11.47 16.10 2.92
CA LYS A 795 -11.24 16.42 4.32
C LYS A 795 -10.36 17.66 4.45
N GLY A 796 -10.56 18.45 5.50
CA GLY A 796 -9.64 19.53 5.86
C GLY A 796 -8.21 19.03 6.09
N ALA A 797 -7.25 19.95 6.03
CA ALA A 797 -5.92 19.69 6.57
C ALA A 797 -6.02 19.40 8.08
N CYS A 798 -5.08 18.62 8.60
CA CYS A 798 -5.05 18.29 10.03
C CYS A 798 -4.97 19.54 10.92
N GLU A 799 -5.44 19.47 12.16
CA GLU A 799 -5.36 20.59 13.10
C GLU A 799 -3.91 20.83 13.55
N MET A 800 -3.41 22.04 13.33
CA MET A 800 -2.05 22.44 13.72
C MET A 800 -1.88 22.38 15.25
N PRO A 801 -0.90 21.63 15.77
CA PRO A 801 -0.55 21.69 17.19
C PRO A 801 -0.06 23.10 17.55
N PRO A 802 -0.27 23.55 18.80
CA PRO A 802 0.21 24.86 19.25
C PRO A 802 1.74 24.94 19.13
N PRO A 803 2.31 26.16 19.01
CA PRO A 803 3.77 26.34 19.06
C PRO A 803 4.38 25.71 20.31
N PHE A 804 5.68 25.43 20.28
CA PHE A 804 6.37 25.08 21.52
C PHE A 804 6.44 26.30 22.44
N GLU A 805 5.97 26.14 23.67
CA GLU A 805 6.37 27.04 24.75
C GLU A 805 7.89 26.94 24.94
N GLU A 806 8.57 28.05 25.23
CA GLU A 806 10.04 28.05 25.30
C GLU A 806 10.59 27.02 26.30
N ASP A 807 9.96 26.92 27.47
CA ASP A 807 10.30 25.94 28.49
C ASP A 807 10.03 24.49 28.07
N GLU A 808 8.97 24.27 27.28
CA GLU A 808 8.62 22.94 26.77
C GLU A 808 9.67 22.47 25.75
N LEU A 809 10.02 23.32 24.78
CA LEU A 809 11.05 23.02 23.79
C LEU A 809 12.39 22.74 24.45
N LYS A 810 12.76 23.57 25.42
CA LYS A 810 14.00 23.40 26.19
C LYS A 810 14.01 22.06 26.91
N LYS A 811 12.95 21.71 27.64
CA LYS A 811 12.82 20.41 28.32
C LYS A 811 12.87 19.23 27.35
N PHE A 812 12.22 19.34 26.19
CA PHE A 812 12.25 18.31 25.15
C PHE A 812 13.67 18.06 24.64
N LEU A 813 14.40 19.13 24.29
CA LEU A 813 15.78 19.06 23.80
C LEU A 813 16.75 18.57 24.89
N GLU A 814 16.58 19.01 26.14
CA GLU A 814 17.35 18.55 27.29
C GLU A 814 17.13 17.06 27.56
N LYS A 815 15.88 16.58 27.48
CA LYS A 815 15.55 15.15 27.61
C LYS A 815 16.25 14.33 26.54
N LYS A 816 16.19 14.74 25.26
CA LYS A 816 16.91 14.06 24.17
C LYS A 816 18.41 13.99 24.45
N LYS A 817 19.01 15.11 24.87
CA LYS A 817 20.44 15.17 25.21
C LYS A 817 20.79 14.31 26.43
N SER A 818 19.90 14.21 27.42
CA SER A 818 20.08 13.39 28.61
C SER A 818 20.12 11.90 28.25
N VAL A 819 19.17 11.44 27.42
CA VAL A 819 19.11 10.05 26.94
C VAL A 819 20.35 9.71 26.10
N GLU A 820 20.80 10.62 25.22
CA GLU A 820 22.05 10.43 24.49
C GLU A 820 23.24 10.23 25.44
N LYS A 821 23.38 11.09 26.44
CA LYS A 821 24.46 10.98 27.45
C LYS A 821 24.40 9.67 28.25
N GLU A 822 23.21 9.17 28.53
CA GLU A 822 23.02 7.90 29.24
C GLU A 822 23.54 6.72 28.39
N VAL A 823 23.20 6.69 27.10
CA VAL A 823 23.73 5.68 26.16
C VAL A 823 25.25 5.80 26.01
N GLU A 824 25.78 7.02 25.97
CA GLU A 824 27.23 7.25 25.95
C GLU A 824 27.91 6.68 27.21
N LYS A 825 27.29 6.87 28.39
CA LYS A 825 27.78 6.32 29.66
C LYS A 825 27.82 4.80 29.62
N TRP A 826 26.72 4.14 29.23
CA TRP A 826 26.66 2.68 29.12
C TRP A 826 27.72 2.12 28.16
N THR A 827 27.94 2.82 27.05
CA THR A 827 28.95 2.44 26.05
C THR A 827 30.34 2.49 26.64
N ASN A 828 30.67 3.58 27.36
CA ASN A 828 31.97 3.73 27.99
C ASN A 828 32.20 2.67 29.08
N GLU A 829 31.20 2.43 29.94
CA GLU A 829 31.25 1.40 30.98
C GLU A 829 31.49 0.00 30.41
N TYR A 830 30.77 -0.36 29.34
CA TYR A 830 30.96 -1.63 28.64
C TYR A 830 32.42 -1.81 28.17
N TRP A 831 33.00 -0.81 27.52
CA TRP A 831 34.36 -0.91 27.00
C TRP A 831 35.42 -0.91 28.12
N GLU A 832 35.19 -0.22 29.24
CA GLU A 832 36.06 -0.31 30.42
C GLU A 832 36.03 -1.72 31.04
N GLU A 833 34.87 -2.38 31.09
CA GLU A 833 34.77 -3.78 31.53
C GLU A 833 35.48 -4.75 30.57
N GLN A 834 35.33 -4.57 29.26
CA GLN A 834 36.01 -5.42 28.27
C GLN A 834 37.53 -5.30 28.38
N LYS A 835 38.06 -4.09 28.58
CA LYS A 835 39.50 -3.86 28.83
C LYS A 835 39.98 -4.61 30.06
N LYS A 836 39.24 -4.56 31.18
CA LYS A 836 39.57 -5.29 32.41
C LYS A 836 39.58 -6.80 32.21
N LYS A 837 38.59 -7.34 31.48
CA LYS A 837 38.53 -8.78 31.14
C LYS A 837 39.71 -9.21 30.27
N HIS A 838 40.10 -8.39 29.30
CA HIS A 838 41.23 -8.70 28.43
C HIS A 838 42.55 -8.73 29.22
N ILE A 839 42.78 -7.74 30.10
CA ILE A 839 43.96 -7.67 30.97
C ILE A 839 44.07 -8.90 31.88
N ASN A 840 42.95 -9.40 32.41
CA ASN A 840 42.90 -10.59 33.27
C ASN A 840 43.05 -11.93 32.52
N ILE A 841 42.90 -11.95 31.19
CA ILE A 841 43.11 -13.14 30.34
C ILE A 841 44.55 -13.19 29.80
N THR A 842 45.21 -12.03 29.68
CA THR A 842 46.62 -11.90 29.30
C THR A 842 47.62 -11.91 30.47
N ARG A 843 47.11 -12.00 31.70
CA ARG A 843 47.88 -12.34 32.91
C ARG A 843 47.64 -13.81 33.23
#